data_AF-A0A336LKC5-F1
#
_entry.id   AF-A0A336LKC5-F1
#
_cell.length_a   1.000
_cell.length_b   1.000
_cell.length_c   1.000
_cell.angle_alpha   90.00
_cell.angle_beta   90.00
_cell.angle_gamma   90.00
#
_symmetry.space_group_name_H-M   'P 1'
#
loop_
_entity.id
_entity.type
_entity.pdbx_description
1 polymer ?
#
loop_
_entity_poly.entity_id
_entity_poly.type
_entity_poly.pdbx_seq_one_letter_code
_entity_poly.pdbx_strand_id
1 'polypeptide(L)'
;MWLILLLIIFVLFFINIEIKRIKITKKYGHIKGSKEYPIVGNITSIKYHQLSDFNLILNELCPEPISKVTAFGKVMFVISDPTVAQTILSSPVFHKRSFIFKFFEMQNALFTTDYETWKPLRKGVNGAFNKKGIATMAPVFNKHIDGLCNAIEKEYLDRDQFDIYKIIAKFEINKVVETMLNVVDYNSSEYLVNTLQDAMDSIGERIFNPIYYPDIIFRFTSACAKLRKGHSLGKFVIQEVFGDSFEDKRKHFEENNNNNISKKIFIDELLKIEKEGQYLSYDEVVDNFKTIVMSGFETQSLAMGWIILMLAMFSETDQKVYQEICENYDESNHINEELVKKLAYLDMNKKLIKINKMSEVVDFYRGKSIFLTGGTGFIGQIIIEKLLRCCDVKEIFLLIRGKKDKTWQSRIQEILSDPVFDRLKAEKPTAISKLKGIVGDCSLINLGVSDQDRQLLIENVQIVIHGAATVKFDEELPVAMQINVSGTQFLIELSKQMKHLITFVYISTAYSNCNRLKINEEIYEPPITREQVENYMNSAKGDVGINVKSALLSGFPNTYALTKCLAEYLIAEADKDLPIVIFRPAIVMPTADEPVPGWINNYYGPIGIVYGVCLGVLHVFYVDGTKKAQLVPVDYCVNALLVSAWDRSKRGLKTAPIYNFVPKPNNMIDWNTFCSELFATGIMNPPIRTFGSSDFTMTSNFYYAKFLHIVYHLLPAFILDTVLKVVGHKFRLLRVYDKIEKLNNVLNYFSFNHFVFDDTQTQNLWRRLNDKDKKLFKFNMNEFDWDSYLKDMYFGMRKFMIKDDPSTIPAAVKRQRNIDLVWRMIIWGVKILIVIGLYKIFKMIVL
;
A
#
# COMPACT_ATOMS: atom_id res chain seq x y z
N MET A 1 29.50 15.57 -45.01
CA MET A 1 30.09 14.22 -44.83
C MET A 1 30.28 13.86 -43.36
N TRP A 2 31.01 14.66 -42.56
CA TRP A 2 31.22 14.40 -41.12
C TRP A 2 29.94 14.33 -40.28
N LEU A 3 28.95 15.20 -40.52
CA LEU A 3 27.65 15.15 -39.83
C LEU A 3 26.86 13.86 -40.12
N ILE A 4 26.95 13.34 -41.34
CA ILE A 4 26.30 12.08 -41.74
C ILE A 4 27.02 10.90 -41.09
N LEU A 5 28.35 10.93 -41.05
CA LEU A 5 29.15 9.90 -40.36
C LEU A 5 28.85 9.89 -38.85
N LEU A 6 28.77 11.06 -38.22
CA LEU A 6 28.38 11.20 -36.80
C LEU A 6 26.97 10.69 -36.55
N LEU A 7 26.03 10.99 -37.45
CA LEU A 7 24.65 10.50 -37.36
C LEU A 7 24.60 8.96 -37.51
N ILE A 8 25.37 8.38 -38.42
CA ILE A 8 25.45 6.91 -38.59
C ILE A 8 26.05 6.26 -37.33
N ILE A 9 27.13 6.81 -36.77
CA ILE A 9 27.74 6.32 -35.53
C ILE A 9 26.74 6.42 -34.38
N PHE A 10 26.01 7.53 -34.28
CA PHE A 10 24.97 7.74 -33.27
C PHE A 10 23.84 6.71 -33.42
N VAL A 11 23.31 6.49 -34.62
CA VAL A 11 22.27 5.50 -34.88
C VAL A 11 22.74 4.07 -34.57
N LEU A 12 23.94 3.69 -35.00
CA LEU A 12 24.53 2.38 -34.70
C LEU A 12 24.74 2.17 -33.19
N PHE A 13 25.10 3.22 -32.46
CA PHE A 13 25.22 3.20 -31.01
C PHE A 13 23.88 2.90 -30.32
N PHE A 14 22.78 3.56 -30.71
CA PHE A 14 21.45 3.27 -30.17
C PHE A 14 20.93 1.89 -30.57
N ILE A 15 21.18 1.45 -31.80
CA ILE A 15 20.83 0.08 -32.24
C ILE A 15 21.54 -0.95 -31.36
N ASN A 16 22.83 -0.77 -31.06
CA ASN A 16 23.57 -1.66 -30.18
C ASN A 16 23.01 -1.69 -28.75
N ILE A 17 22.62 -0.53 -28.20
CA ILE A 17 21.96 -0.44 -26.88
C ILE A 17 20.64 -1.20 -26.89
N GLU A 18 19.83 -1.02 -27.93
CA GLU A 18 18.53 -1.67 -28.06
C GLU A 18 18.66 -3.19 -28.19
N ILE A 19 19.63 -3.67 -28.96
CA ILE A 19 19.96 -5.10 -29.05
C ILE A 19 20.35 -5.66 -27.67
N LYS A 20 21.16 -4.94 -26.90
CA LYS A 20 21.51 -5.33 -25.52
C LYS A 20 20.30 -5.36 -24.60
N ARG A 21 19.40 -4.37 -24.69
CA ARG A 21 18.15 -4.32 -23.93
C ARG A 21 17.27 -5.54 -24.23
N ILE A 22 17.09 -5.89 -25.50
CA ILE A 22 16.31 -7.06 -25.92
C ILE A 22 16.92 -8.34 -25.35
N LYS A 23 18.26 -8.51 -25.40
CA LYS A 23 18.95 -9.66 -24.80
C LYS A 23 18.75 -9.74 -23.28
N ILE A 24 18.87 -8.62 -22.58
CA ILE A 24 18.62 -8.52 -21.13
C ILE A 24 17.17 -8.87 -20.80
N THR A 25 16.22 -8.35 -21.57
CA THR A 25 14.78 -8.62 -21.39
C THR A 25 14.48 -10.10 -21.60
N LYS A 26 15.06 -10.73 -22.62
CA LYS A 26 14.88 -12.16 -22.87
C LYS A 26 15.46 -13.03 -21.75
N LYS A 27 16.63 -12.67 -21.21
CA LYS A 27 17.32 -13.47 -20.18
C LYS A 27 16.77 -13.25 -18.77
N TYR A 28 16.43 -12.01 -18.43
CA TYR A 28 16.06 -11.58 -17.07
C TYR A 28 14.66 -10.95 -17.01
N GLY A 29 13.80 -11.20 -18.00
CA GLY A 29 12.43 -10.66 -18.06
C GLY A 29 11.52 -11.18 -16.95
N HIS A 30 11.84 -12.34 -16.38
CA HIS A 30 11.14 -12.92 -15.24
C HIS A 30 11.42 -12.20 -13.91
N ILE A 31 12.51 -11.41 -13.82
CA ILE A 31 12.81 -10.59 -12.65
C ILE A 31 12.15 -9.23 -12.83
N LYS A 32 11.24 -8.90 -11.92
CA LYS A 32 10.46 -7.65 -11.94
C LYS A 32 11.35 -6.43 -11.65
N GLY A 33 10.91 -5.27 -12.09
CA GLY A 33 11.54 -3.97 -11.85
C GLY A 33 10.56 -2.85 -12.19
N SER A 34 10.95 -1.60 -11.95
CA SER A 34 10.18 -0.42 -12.36
C SER A 34 10.05 -0.34 -13.89
N LYS A 35 9.11 0.46 -14.38
CA LYS A 35 8.80 0.62 -15.80
C LYS A 35 10.07 0.94 -16.61
N GLU A 36 10.40 0.06 -17.55
CA GLU A 36 11.59 0.17 -18.39
C GLU A 36 11.31 1.00 -19.65
N TYR A 37 12.08 2.07 -19.85
CA TYR A 37 12.01 2.89 -21.06
C TYR A 37 13.00 2.40 -22.11
N PRO A 38 12.69 2.57 -23.41
CA PRO A 38 13.64 2.31 -24.47
C PRO A 38 14.94 3.09 -24.27
N ILE A 39 16.07 2.48 -24.65
CA ILE A 39 17.41 3.09 -24.63
C ILE A 39 17.94 3.37 -23.21
N VAL A 40 17.26 4.18 -22.41
CA VAL A 40 17.74 4.66 -21.10
C VAL A 40 17.47 3.67 -19.95
N GLY A 41 16.58 2.70 -20.15
CA GLY A 41 16.21 1.71 -19.14
C GLY A 41 15.25 2.28 -18.09
N ASN A 42 15.15 1.64 -16.92
CA ASN A 42 14.28 2.10 -15.84
C ASN A 42 14.99 2.95 -14.78
N ILE A 43 16.33 3.06 -14.79
CA ILE A 43 17.06 3.86 -13.80
C ILE A 43 16.70 5.36 -13.86
N THR A 44 16.28 5.86 -15.02
CA THR A 44 15.86 7.27 -15.19
C THR A 44 14.50 7.59 -14.57
N SER A 45 13.73 6.57 -14.17
CA SER A 45 12.52 6.81 -13.37
C SER A 45 12.85 7.28 -11.95
N ILE A 46 14.11 7.14 -11.53
CA ILE A 46 14.59 7.49 -10.20
C ILE A 46 14.98 8.95 -10.19
N LYS A 47 14.30 9.74 -9.36
CA LYS A 47 14.66 11.14 -9.15
C LYS A 47 15.73 11.23 -8.06
N TYR A 48 16.98 11.33 -8.49
CA TYR A 48 18.08 11.66 -7.57
C TYR A 48 18.17 13.17 -7.40
N HIS A 49 18.05 13.65 -6.15
CA HIS A 49 18.32 15.05 -5.81
C HIS A 49 19.57 15.16 -4.94
N GLN A 50 19.68 14.34 -3.90
CA GLN A 50 20.81 14.31 -2.98
C GLN A 50 20.94 12.93 -2.30
N LEU A 51 22.11 12.66 -1.70
CA LEU A 51 22.38 11.36 -1.09
C LEU A 51 21.49 11.02 0.11
N SER A 52 20.92 12.03 0.80
CA SER A 52 19.99 11.85 1.92
C SER A 52 18.63 11.26 1.53
N ASP A 53 18.27 11.26 0.24
CA ASP A 53 17.03 10.67 -0.29
C ASP A 53 17.12 9.14 -0.46
N PHE A 54 18.19 8.51 0.02
CA PHE A 54 18.52 7.10 -0.21
C PHE A 54 17.36 6.14 0.08
N ASN A 55 16.56 6.39 1.11
CA ASN A 55 15.40 5.56 1.44
C ASN A 55 14.26 5.68 0.41
N LEU A 56 14.04 6.87 -0.16
CA LEU A 56 13.05 7.10 -1.21
C LEU A 56 13.50 6.38 -2.50
N ILE A 57 14.78 6.54 -2.84
CA ILE A 57 15.42 5.86 -3.97
C ILE A 57 15.37 4.33 -3.82
N LEU A 58 15.63 3.78 -2.62
CA LEU A 58 15.53 2.34 -2.36
C LEU A 58 14.11 1.81 -2.54
N ASN A 59 13.08 2.56 -2.11
CA ASN A 59 11.70 2.14 -2.29
C ASN A 59 11.32 2.06 -3.78
N GLU A 60 11.83 2.98 -4.61
CA GLU A 60 11.62 2.94 -6.07
C GLU A 60 12.41 1.82 -6.75
N LEU A 61 13.62 1.54 -6.26
CA LEU A 61 14.54 0.52 -6.78
C LEU A 61 14.14 -0.91 -6.44
N CYS A 62 13.43 -1.12 -5.32
CA CYS A 62 13.16 -2.43 -4.73
C CYS A 62 11.67 -2.69 -4.45
N PRO A 63 10.79 -2.71 -5.48
CA PRO A 63 9.40 -3.15 -5.30
C PRO A 63 9.28 -4.62 -4.87
N GLU A 64 10.30 -5.43 -5.17
CA GLU A 64 10.34 -6.87 -4.88
C GLU A 64 11.67 -7.25 -4.18
N PRO A 65 11.75 -8.40 -3.49
CA PRO A 65 12.95 -8.85 -2.77
C PRO A 65 14.22 -8.94 -3.64
N ILE A 66 14.04 -9.19 -4.94
CA ILE A 66 15.06 -9.06 -5.99
C ILE A 66 14.44 -8.23 -7.11
N SER A 67 15.00 -7.05 -7.35
CA SER A 67 14.49 -6.12 -8.36
C SER A 67 15.56 -5.84 -9.42
N LYS A 68 15.13 -5.75 -10.68
CA LYS A 68 15.99 -5.49 -11.83
C LYS A 68 16.00 -4.02 -12.19
N VAL A 69 17.19 -3.46 -12.33
CA VAL A 69 17.43 -2.08 -12.78
C VAL A 69 18.26 -2.11 -14.06
N THR A 70 17.84 -1.37 -15.08
CA THR A 70 18.51 -1.30 -16.37
C THR A 70 18.91 0.13 -16.71
N ALA A 71 20.07 0.27 -17.35
CA ALA A 71 20.67 1.56 -17.70
C ALA A 71 21.55 1.39 -18.95
N PHE A 72 21.20 2.01 -20.09
CA PHE A 72 21.95 1.93 -21.36
C PHE A 72 22.48 0.52 -21.70
N GLY A 73 21.61 -0.48 -21.68
CA GLY A 73 21.97 -1.86 -22.01
C GLY A 73 22.87 -2.56 -20.97
N LYS A 74 22.97 -2.02 -19.75
CA LYS A 74 23.49 -2.69 -18.56
C LYS A 74 22.34 -3.13 -17.65
N VAL A 75 22.57 -4.19 -16.88
CA VAL A 75 21.62 -4.70 -15.88
C VAL A 75 22.29 -4.72 -14.51
N MET A 76 21.53 -4.31 -13.50
CA MET A 76 21.88 -4.33 -12.10
C MET A 76 20.74 -4.99 -11.34
N PHE A 77 21.08 -5.71 -10.27
CA PHE A 77 20.09 -6.34 -9.40
C PHE A 77 20.17 -5.67 -8.04
N VAL A 78 19.03 -5.19 -7.56
CA VAL A 78 18.88 -4.62 -6.23
C VAL A 78 18.26 -5.70 -5.37
N ILE A 79 18.94 -6.03 -4.28
CA ILE A 79 18.62 -7.17 -3.43
C ILE A 79 18.20 -6.64 -2.07
N SER A 80 16.95 -6.88 -1.69
CA SER A 80 16.44 -6.58 -0.36
C SER A 80 16.12 -7.85 0.47
N ASP A 81 16.10 -9.03 -0.17
CA ASP A 81 16.04 -10.32 0.53
C ASP A 81 17.33 -10.63 1.32
N PRO A 82 17.27 -10.81 2.66
CA PRO A 82 18.46 -11.08 3.47
C PRO A 82 19.18 -12.38 3.12
N THR A 83 18.45 -13.42 2.71
CA THR A 83 19.02 -14.73 2.38
C THR A 83 19.79 -14.68 1.07
N VAL A 84 19.22 -14.00 0.07
CA VAL A 84 19.86 -13.76 -1.22
C VAL A 84 21.07 -12.83 -1.05
N ALA A 85 20.93 -11.77 -0.26
CA ALA A 85 22.03 -10.87 0.07
C ALA A 85 23.18 -11.62 0.74
N GLN A 86 22.90 -12.46 1.74
CA GLN A 86 23.91 -13.31 2.40
C GLN A 86 24.60 -14.23 1.38
N THR A 87 23.84 -14.87 0.51
CA THR A 87 24.36 -15.77 -0.53
C THR A 87 25.31 -15.03 -1.49
N ILE A 88 24.94 -13.83 -1.95
CA ILE A 88 25.75 -13.01 -2.86
C ILE A 88 27.00 -12.48 -2.16
N LEU A 89 26.84 -11.89 -0.97
CA LEU A 89 27.94 -11.27 -0.23
C LEU A 89 28.97 -12.27 0.30
N SER A 90 28.57 -13.54 0.46
CA SER A 90 29.48 -14.62 0.90
C SER A 90 30.10 -15.37 -0.27
N SER A 91 29.69 -15.09 -1.52
CA SER A 91 30.12 -15.84 -2.70
C SER A 91 31.39 -15.24 -3.31
N PRO A 92 32.42 -16.08 -3.57
CA PRO A 92 33.65 -15.63 -4.21
C PRO A 92 33.46 -15.20 -5.67
N VAL A 93 32.32 -15.53 -6.28
CA VAL A 93 31.99 -15.16 -7.68
C VAL A 93 31.85 -13.63 -7.84
N PHE A 94 31.47 -12.92 -6.78
CA PHE A 94 31.22 -11.47 -6.80
C PHE A 94 32.40 -10.63 -6.30
N HIS A 95 33.62 -11.20 -6.31
CA HIS A 95 34.85 -10.49 -5.94
C HIS A 95 35.26 -9.37 -6.91
N LYS A 96 34.74 -9.37 -8.13
CA LYS A 96 35.00 -8.33 -9.13
C LYS A 96 34.06 -7.14 -8.95
N ARG A 97 34.61 -5.93 -8.89
CA ARG A 97 33.83 -4.70 -8.71
C ARG A 97 32.98 -4.37 -9.93
N SER A 98 31.81 -3.82 -9.68
CA SER A 98 30.92 -3.30 -10.73
C SER A 98 31.55 -2.07 -11.39
N PHE A 99 31.11 -1.75 -12.62
CA PHE A 99 31.55 -0.56 -13.34
C PHE A 99 31.27 0.75 -12.58
N ILE A 100 30.29 0.78 -11.67
CA ILE A 100 29.94 1.97 -10.87
C ILE A 100 31.11 2.45 -10.02
N PHE A 101 31.94 1.53 -9.51
CA PHE A 101 33.10 1.89 -8.67
C PHE A 101 34.13 2.74 -9.42
N LYS A 102 34.11 2.74 -10.76
CA LYS A 102 34.97 3.61 -11.58
C LYS A 102 34.57 5.09 -11.50
N PHE A 103 33.32 5.39 -11.16
CA PHE A 103 32.81 6.77 -11.10
C PHE A 103 33.39 7.56 -9.92
N PHE A 104 33.95 6.87 -8.93
CA PHE A 104 34.60 7.47 -7.76
C PHE A 104 36.01 8.02 -8.06
N GLU A 105 36.58 7.74 -9.24
CA GLU A 105 37.92 8.22 -9.68
C GLU A 105 39.08 7.98 -8.68
N MET A 106 38.97 6.96 -7.82
CA MET A 106 39.99 6.54 -6.84
C MET A 106 40.38 5.09 -7.05
N GLN A 107 41.03 4.72 -8.17
CA GLN A 107 41.16 3.32 -8.59
C GLN A 107 42.06 2.46 -7.67
N ASN A 108 42.86 3.11 -6.83
CA ASN A 108 43.83 2.47 -5.95
C ASN A 108 43.31 2.26 -4.51
N ALA A 109 42.10 2.73 -4.23
CA ALA A 109 41.53 2.70 -2.90
C ALA A 109 41.00 1.32 -2.49
N LEU A 110 41.04 1.05 -1.18
CA LEU A 110 40.40 -0.09 -0.53
C LEU A 110 38.91 -0.24 -0.91
N PHE A 111 38.21 0.86 -1.17
CA PHE A 111 36.79 0.84 -1.51
C PHE A 111 36.50 0.39 -2.95
N THR A 112 37.37 0.74 -3.90
CA THR A 112 37.10 0.64 -5.35
C THR A 112 37.88 -0.48 -6.04
N THR A 113 38.95 -0.98 -5.42
CA THR A 113 39.84 -1.95 -6.04
C THR A 113 39.27 -3.38 -6.00
N ASP A 114 39.75 -4.22 -6.93
CA ASP A 114 39.38 -5.63 -7.05
C ASP A 114 40.08 -6.49 -5.98
N TYR A 115 39.54 -7.69 -5.74
CA TYR A 115 39.95 -8.57 -4.62
C TYR A 115 41.47 -8.78 -4.46
N GLU A 116 42.22 -9.00 -5.55
CA GLU A 116 43.66 -9.26 -5.49
C GLU A 116 44.46 -8.07 -4.93
N THR A 117 44.02 -6.84 -5.24
CA THR A 117 44.65 -5.63 -4.68
C THR A 117 44.01 -5.25 -3.34
N TRP A 118 42.73 -5.56 -3.15
CA TRP A 118 42.00 -5.29 -1.92
C TRP A 118 42.52 -6.10 -0.73
N LYS A 119 42.79 -7.39 -0.92
CA LYS A 119 43.16 -8.33 0.15
C LYS A 119 44.40 -7.88 0.94
N PRO A 120 45.55 -7.54 0.31
CA PRO A 120 46.72 -7.06 1.05
C PRO A 120 46.46 -5.71 1.72
N LEU A 121 45.79 -4.77 1.04
CA LEU A 121 45.41 -3.47 1.62
C LEU A 121 44.54 -3.66 2.87
N ARG A 122 43.51 -4.49 2.79
CA ARG A 122 42.61 -4.79 3.91
C ARG A 122 43.36 -5.43 5.07
N LYS A 123 44.24 -6.40 4.77
CA LYS A 123 45.03 -7.07 5.79
C LYS A 123 45.94 -6.09 6.53
N GLY A 124 46.60 -5.18 5.82
CA GLY A 124 47.48 -4.18 6.41
C GLY A 124 46.75 -3.21 7.32
N VAL A 125 45.64 -2.63 6.87
CA VAL A 125 44.92 -1.61 7.68
C VAL A 125 44.09 -2.18 8.84
N ASN A 126 43.84 -3.50 8.89
CA ASN A 126 43.10 -4.14 9.99
C ASN A 126 43.77 -3.91 11.37
N GLY A 127 45.07 -3.61 11.39
CA GLY A 127 45.80 -3.23 12.61
C GLY A 127 45.21 -2.02 13.33
N ALA A 128 44.70 -1.03 12.58
CA ALA A 128 44.13 0.20 13.11
C ALA A 128 42.70 0.06 13.66
N PHE A 129 41.94 -0.94 13.18
CA PHE A 129 40.52 -1.13 13.53
C PHE A 129 40.26 -2.33 14.44
N ASN A 130 41.31 -2.99 14.94
CA ASN A 130 41.14 -4.01 15.98
C ASN A 130 40.85 -3.37 17.35
N LYS A 131 40.50 -4.21 18.34
CA LYS A 131 40.19 -3.76 19.71
C LYS A 131 41.23 -2.81 20.31
N LYS A 132 42.52 -3.07 20.10
CA LYS A 132 43.61 -2.22 20.61
C LYS A 132 43.69 -0.89 19.85
N GLY A 133 43.51 -0.89 18.54
CA GLY A 133 43.48 0.32 17.71
C GLY A 133 42.34 1.26 18.12
N ILE A 134 41.11 0.72 18.23
CA ILE A 134 39.93 1.50 18.65
C ILE A 134 40.11 2.10 20.04
N ALA A 135 40.67 1.35 21.00
CA ALA A 135 40.91 1.85 22.35
C ALA A 135 41.83 3.09 22.37
N THR A 136 42.75 3.22 21.41
CA THR A 136 43.63 4.41 21.30
C THR A 136 42.91 5.66 20.80
N MET A 137 41.72 5.52 20.20
CA MET A 137 40.93 6.62 19.66
C MET A 137 40.00 7.25 20.71
N ALA A 138 39.66 6.53 21.78
CA ALA A 138 38.68 6.98 22.77
C ALA A 138 39.01 8.35 23.42
N PRO A 139 40.26 8.68 23.78
CA PRO A 139 40.58 10.01 24.31
C PRO A 139 40.30 11.13 23.30
N VAL A 140 40.58 10.88 22.01
CA VAL A 140 40.30 11.83 20.93
C VAL A 140 38.80 12.01 20.74
N PHE A 141 38.01 10.93 20.83
CA PHE A 141 36.54 11.05 20.77
C PHE A 141 35.99 11.94 21.87
N ASN A 142 36.43 11.76 23.12
CA ASN A 142 35.99 12.58 24.24
C ASN A 142 36.36 14.06 24.03
N LYS A 143 37.63 14.35 23.69
CA LYS A 143 38.10 15.72 23.39
C LYS A 143 37.21 16.42 22.36
N HIS A 144 36.94 15.76 21.23
CA HIS A 144 36.16 16.38 20.18
C HIS A 144 34.68 16.54 20.60
N ILE A 145 34.10 15.59 21.35
CA ILE A 145 32.69 15.63 21.79
C ILE A 145 32.46 16.84 22.70
N ASP A 146 33.37 17.08 23.65
CA ASP A 146 33.31 18.26 24.52
C ASP A 146 33.34 19.55 23.68
N GLY A 147 34.18 19.58 22.64
CA GLY A 147 34.23 20.68 21.67
C GLY A 147 32.90 20.89 20.92
N LEU A 148 32.23 19.81 20.51
CA LEU A 148 30.93 19.87 19.84
C LEU A 148 29.84 20.42 20.77
N CYS A 149 29.75 19.91 22.00
CA CYS A 149 28.78 20.38 22.99
C CYS A 149 28.97 21.87 23.30
N ASN A 150 30.20 22.30 23.54
CA ASN A 150 30.54 23.71 23.78
C ASN A 150 30.17 24.61 22.59
N ALA A 151 30.40 24.15 21.35
CA ALA A 151 30.04 24.90 20.16
C ALA A 151 28.51 25.06 20.03
N ILE A 152 27.74 23.99 20.30
CA ILE A 152 26.27 24.02 20.28
C ILE A 152 25.75 24.99 21.35
N GLU A 153 26.25 24.88 22.58
CA GLU A 153 25.84 25.73 23.70
C GLU A 153 26.10 27.22 23.44
N LYS A 154 27.28 27.54 22.88
CA LYS A 154 27.68 28.94 22.67
C LYS A 154 27.06 29.61 21.45
N GLU A 155 26.88 28.90 20.34
CA GLU A 155 26.57 29.52 19.04
C GLU A 155 25.15 29.21 18.52
N TYR A 156 24.45 28.24 19.11
CA TYR A 156 23.20 27.70 18.57
C TYR A 156 22.05 27.60 19.58
N LEU A 157 22.32 27.69 20.89
CA LEU A 157 21.29 27.51 21.93
C LEU A 157 20.20 28.60 21.91
N ASP A 158 20.55 29.82 21.49
CA ASP A 158 19.62 30.96 21.37
C ASP A 158 18.87 30.99 20.02
N ARG A 159 19.05 30.00 19.14
CA ARG A 159 18.38 29.97 17.82
C ARG A 159 17.11 29.14 17.88
N ASP A 160 16.05 29.64 17.24
CA ASP A 160 14.78 28.91 17.14
C ASP A 160 14.94 27.55 16.43
N GLN A 161 15.71 27.50 15.33
CA GLN A 161 15.99 26.31 14.52
C GLN A 161 17.34 26.43 13.82
N PHE A 162 18.05 25.30 13.64
CA PHE A 162 19.29 25.24 12.87
C PHE A 162 19.54 23.84 12.29
N ASP A 163 20.38 23.76 11.26
CA ASP A 163 20.79 22.49 10.65
C ASP A 163 21.99 21.89 11.41
N ILE A 164 21.72 20.84 12.19
CA ILE A 164 22.73 20.17 13.00
C ILE A 164 23.74 19.36 12.16
N TYR A 165 23.38 18.96 10.93
CA TYR A 165 24.24 18.13 10.08
C TYR A 165 25.57 18.82 9.79
N LYS A 166 25.56 20.11 9.45
CA LYS A 166 26.77 20.88 9.14
C LYS A 166 27.76 20.94 10.30
N ILE A 167 27.23 21.09 11.52
CA ILE A 167 28.02 21.18 12.75
C ILE A 167 28.68 19.82 13.02
N ILE A 168 27.90 18.74 12.93
CA ILE A 168 28.39 17.38 13.11
C ILE A 168 29.41 17.03 12.03
N ALA A 169 29.17 17.38 10.76
CA ALA A 169 30.08 17.09 9.65
C ALA A 169 31.46 17.73 9.83
N LYS A 170 31.50 18.99 10.30
CA LYS A 170 32.76 19.67 10.63
C LYS A 170 33.50 18.96 11.76
N PHE A 171 32.79 18.62 12.84
CA PHE A 171 33.33 17.86 13.97
C PHE A 171 33.87 16.49 13.52
N GLU A 172 33.12 15.77 12.70
CA GLU A 172 33.46 14.43 12.22
C GLU A 172 34.72 14.43 11.34
N ILE A 173 34.88 15.43 10.46
CA ILE A 173 36.12 15.57 9.68
C ILE A 173 37.33 15.78 10.60
N ASN A 174 37.23 16.68 11.58
CA ASN A 174 38.33 16.97 12.51
C ASN A 174 38.71 15.72 13.32
N LYS A 175 37.71 15.00 13.82
CA LYS A 175 37.87 13.74 14.56
C LYS A 175 38.54 12.67 13.70
N VAL A 176 38.11 12.49 12.45
CA VAL A 176 38.69 11.49 11.54
C VAL A 176 40.14 11.84 11.19
N VAL A 177 40.47 13.12 10.96
CA VAL A 177 41.84 13.56 10.71
C VAL A 177 42.73 13.28 11.93
N GLU A 178 42.30 13.60 13.14
CA GLU A 178 43.11 13.36 14.35
C GLU A 178 43.26 11.85 14.64
N THR A 179 42.19 11.07 14.53
CA THR A 179 42.20 9.62 14.83
C THR A 179 42.84 8.74 13.77
N MET A 180 42.80 9.13 12.49
CA MET A 180 43.33 8.33 11.38
C MET A 180 44.69 8.82 10.87
N LEU A 181 45.03 10.10 11.09
CA LEU A 181 46.30 10.70 10.63
C LEU A 181 47.19 11.23 11.73
N ASN A 182 46.72 11.25 12.98
CA ASN A 182 47.45 11.79 14.12
C ASN A 182 47.79 13.30 13.97
N VAL A 183 46.94 14.06 13.28
CA VAL A 183 47.07 15.52 13.19
C VAL A 183 46.13 16.19 14.18
N VAL A 184 46.73 16.82 15.18
CA VAL A 184 46.03 17.46 16.30
C VAL A 184 45.61 18.87 15.90
N ASP A 185 44.46 19.32 16.42
CA ASP A 185 43.93 20.69 16.25
C ASP A 185 43.63 21.10 14.79
N TYR A 186 43.36 20.11 13.93
CA TYR A 186 42.84 20.37 12.59
C TYR A 186 41.44 21.00 12.68
N ASN A 187 41.25 22.15 12.02
CA ASN A 187 39.99 22.88 12.00
C ASN A 187 39.44 22.96 10.57
N SER A 188 38.57 22.01 10.22
CA SER A 188 37.91 22.01 8.91
C SER A 188 37.07 23.26 8.69
N SER A 189 37.13 23.79 7.47
CA SER A 189 36.28 24.89 7.04
C SER A 189 34.92 24.37 6.57
N GLU A 190 33.87 25.19 6.67
CA GLU A 190 32.57 24.87 6.07
C GLU A 190 32.70 24.68 4.54
N TYR A 191 33.64 25.39 3.92
CA TYR A 191 34.00 25.23 2.52
C TYR A 191 34.49 23.80 2.18
N LEU A 192 35.29 23.19 3.06
CA LEU A 192 35.74 21.81 2.88
C LEU A 192 34.58 20.82 2.95
N VAL A 193 33.71 20.96 3.96
CA VAL A 193 32.51 20.12 4.12
C VAL A 193 31.64 20.20 2.87
N ASN A 194 31.27 21.41 2.44
CA ASN A 194 30.39 21.62 1.29
C ASN A 194 31.02 21.09 -0.01
N THR A 195 32.33 21.26 -0.20
CA THR A 195 33.02 20.79 -1.42
C THR A 195 33.09 19.26 -1.48
N LEU A 196 33.29 18.58 -0.34
CA LEU A 196 33.28 17.11 -0.29
C LEU A 196 31.87 16.56 -0.51
N GLN A 197 30.84 17.22 0.03
CA GLN A 197 29.44 16.87 -0.19
C GLN A 197 29.04 17.04 -1.67
N ASP A 198 29.39 18.18 -2.29
CA ASP A 198 29.19 18.41 -3.73
C ASP A 198 29.82 17.30 -4.60
N ALA A 199 30.98 16.79 -4.19
CA ALA A 199 31.64 15.69 -4.88
C ALA A 199 30.87 14.36 -4.73
N MET A 200 30.33 14.05 -3.55
CA MET A 200 29.48 12.87 -3.33
C MET A 200 28.18 12.95 -4.14
N ASP A 201 27.51 14.10 -4.10
CA ASP A 201 26.28 14.31 -4.86
C ASP A 201 26.53 14.19 -6.38
N SER A 202 27.69 14.65 -6.86
CA SER A 202 28.09 14.49 -8.27
C SER A 202 28.30 13.02 -8.66
N ILE A 203 28.79 12.18 -7.74
CA ILE A 203 28.91 10.73 -7.96
C ILE A 203 27.52 10.09 -7.99
N GLY A 204 26.64 10.47 -7.06
CA GLY A 204 25.25 10.00 -7.04
C GLY A 204 24.50 10.37 -8.32
N GLU A 205 24.61 11.62 -8.76
CA GLU A 205 24.02 12.10 -10.01
C GLU A 205 24.53 11.28 -11.21
N ARG A 206 25.83 10.96 -11.23
CA ARG A 206 26.43 10.11 -12.27
C ARG A 206 25.93 8.67 -12.23
N ILE A 207 25.64 8.11 -11.05
CA ILE A 207 25.10 6.75 -10.89
C ILE A 207 23.66 6.69 -11.42
N PHE A 208 22.83 7.68 -11.08
CA PHE A 208 21.40 7.67 -11.43
C PHE A 208 21.08 8.30 -12.79
N ASN A 209 22.03 8.98 -13.42
CA ASN A 209 21.89 9.54 -14.75
C ASN A 209 22.74 8.80 -15.80
N PRO A 210 22.15 7.89 -16.60
CA PRO A 210 22.88 7.12 -17.61
C PRO A 210 23.63 7.99 -18.61
N ILE A 211 23.13 9.19 -18.91
CA ILE A 211 23.75 10.14 -19.84
C ILE A 211 25.18 10.49 -19.39
N TYR A 212 25.48 10.37 -18.10
CA TYR A 212 26.80 10.64 -17.52
C TYR A 212 27.72 9.41 -17.43
N TYR A 213 27.28 8.25 -17.90
CA TYR A 213 28.14 7.06 -17.93
C TYR A 213 29.33 7.20 -18.90
N PRO A 214 29.18 7.77 -20.12
CA PRO A 214 30.32 8.04 -20.99
C PRO A 214 31.21 9.16 -20.43
N ASP A 215 32.49 8.86 -20.19
CA ASP A 215 33.45 9.82 -19.63
C ASP A 215 33.54 11.11 -20.44
N ILE A 216 33.42 11.03 -21.77
CA ILE A 216 33.47 12.20 -22.66
C ILE A 216 32.33 13.17 -22.34
N ILE A 217 31.11 12.67 -22.11
CA ILE A 217 29.95 13.51 -21.81
C ILE A 217 30.09 14.09 -20.41
N PHE A 218 30.42 13.24 -19.43
CA PHE A 218 30.55 13.66 -18.04
C PHE A 218 31.59 14.78 -17.85
N ARG A 219 32.71 14.74 -18.59
CA ARG A 219 33.77 15.77 -18.51
C ARG A 219 33.30 17.22 -18.75
N PHE A 220 32.18 17.41 -19.43
CA PHE A 220 31.62 18.74 -19.73
C PHE A 220 30.46 19.14 -18.82
N THR A 221 30.19 18.39 -17.75
CA THR A 221 29.10 18.70 -16.81
C THR A 221 29.61 19.47 -15.59
N SER A 222 28.70 20.21 -14.94
CA SER A 222 28.96 20.84 -13.65
C SER A 222 29.30 19.81 -12.56
N ALA A 223 28.66 18.63 -12.60
CA ALA A 223 28.95 17.51 -11.71
C ALA A 223 30.42 17.03 -11.81
N CYS A 224 30.99 16.93 -13.01
CA CYS A 224 32.41 16.58 -13.14
C CYS A 224 33.32 17.69 -12.61
N ALA A 225 32.97 18.97 -12.82
CA ALA A 225 33.73 20.09 -12.27
C ALA A 225 33.74 20.05 -10.73
N LYS A 226 32.59 19.80 -10.10
CA LYS A 226 32.44 19.62 -8.64
C LYS A 226 33.24 18.41 -8.12
N LEU A 227 33.14 17.25 -8.78
CA LEU A 227 33.90 16.05 -8.41
C LEU A 227 35.42 16.30 -8.46
N ARG A 228 35.91 16.90 -9.54
CA ARG A 228 37.34 17.25 -9.68
C ARG A 228 37.79 18.26 -8.64
N LYS A 229 36.93 19.25 -8.33
CA LYS A 229 37.18 20.21 -7.25
C LYS A 229 37.34 19.49 -5.90
N GLY A 230 36.44 18.56 -5.58
CA GLY A 230 36.55 17.69 -4.39
C GLY A 230 37.85 16.89 -4.35
N HIS A 231 38.24 16.24 -5.45
CA HIS A 231 39.51 15.52 -5.52
C HIS A 231 40.73 16.43 -5.34
N SER A 232 40.70 17.62 -5.93
CA SER A 232 41.80 18.60 -5.82
C SER A 232 41.93 19.12 -4.39
N LEU A 233 40.82 19.44 -3.73
CA LEU A 233 40.80 19.90 -2.34
C LEU A 233 41.24 18.78 -1.38
N GLY A 234 40.77 17.55 -1.59
CA GLY A 234 41.25 16.40 -0.82
C GLY A 234 42.75 16.19 -0.95
N LYS A 235 43.33 16.38 -2.15
CA LYS A 235 44.78 16.32 -2.35
C LYS A 235 45.51 17.46 -1.63
N PHE A 236 44.97 18.67 -1.68
CA PHE A 236 45.52 19.83 -0.96
C PHE A 236 45.54 19.60 0.55
N VAL A 237 44.44 19.11 1.15
CA VAL A 237 44.38 18.79 2.58
C VAL A 237 45.44 17.75 2.96
N ILE A 238 45.66 16.73 2.14
CA ILE A 238 46.73 15.75 2.39
C ILE A 238 48.10 16.40 2.34
N GLN A 239 48.34 17.27 1.36
CA GLN A 239 49.60 18.01 1.24
C GLN A 239 49.80 18.97 2.42
N GLU A 240 48.75 19.61 2.93
CA GLU A 240 48.81 20.48 4.10
C GLU A 240 49.08 19.67 5.39
N VAL A 241 48.44 18.51 5.53
CA VAL A 241 48.56 17.61 6.68
C VAL A 241 49.94 16.95 6.74
N PHE A 242 50.54 16.59 5.60
CA PHE A 242 51.81 15.85 5.57
C PHE A 242 53.02 16.65 5.06
N GLY A 243 52.84 17.70 4.26
CA GLY A 243 53.95 18.49 3.68
C GLY A 243 55.06 17.62 3.07
N ASP A 244 56.31 18.07 3.23
CA ASP A 244 57.51 17.28 2.88
C ASP A 244 57.76 16.11 3.84
N SER A 245 57.11 16.10 5.01
CA SER A 245 57.28 15.06 6.04
C SER A 245 56.72 13.70 5.63
N PHE A 246 55.91 13.63 4.57
CA PHE A 246 55.42 12.35 4.02
C PHE A 246 56.58 11.46 3.57
N GLU A 247 57.49 12.02 2.76
CA GLU A 247 58.64 11.28 2.26
C GLU A 247 59.63 10.97 3.38
N ASP A 248 59.78 11.86 4.36
CA ASP A 248 60.62 11.61 5.54
C ASP A 248 60.06 10.50 6.42
N LYS A 249 58.73 10.48 6.68
CA LYS A 249 58.06 9.39 7.40
C LYS A 249 58.15 8.08 6.64
N ARG A 250 58.00 8.12 5.31
CA ARG A 250 58.14 6.94 4.45
C ARG A 250 59.56 6.37 4.52
N LYS A 251 60.59 7.19 4.33
CA LYS A 251 61.99 6.79 4.46
C LYS A 251 62.29 6.23 5.84
N HIS A 252 61.77 6.84 6.89
CA HIS A 252 61.94 6.35 8.26
C HIS A 252 61.38 4.93 8.44
N PHE A 253 60.26 4.59 7.81
CA PHE A 253 59.71 3.23 7.80
C PHE A 253 60.52 2.27 6.92
N GLU A 254 61.02 2.74 5.77
CA GLU A 254 61.92 1.96 4.88
C GLU A 254 63.24 1.60 5.58
N GLU A 255 63.79 2.49 6.41
CA GLU A 255 65.07 2.32 7.11
C GLU A 255 64.95 1.52 8.43
N ASN A 256 63.87 1.68 9.19
CA ASN A 256 63.68 1.05 10.51
C ASN A 256 62.83 -0.23 10.46
N ASN A 257 63.27 -1.19 9.65
CA ASN A 257 62.62 -2.49 9.54
C ASN A 257 62.60 -3.22 10.90
N ASN A 258 61.41 -3.32 11.51
CA ASN A 258 61.08 -4.12 12.71
C ASN A 258 61.60 -3.67 14.09
N ASN A 259 61.52 -2.39 14.48
CA ASN A 259 61.56 -2.06 15.92
C ASN A 259 60.47 -1.09 16.39
N ASN A 260 59.44 -1.70 16.98
CA ASN A 260 58.56 -1.31 18.07
C ASN A 260 58.25 0.17 18.38
N ILE A 261 56.93 0.38 18.53
CA ILE A 261 56.21 1.40 19.32
C ILE A 261 55.96 2.74 18.62
N SER A 262 54.81 2.83 17.97
CA SER A 262 53.95 4.01 18.03
C SER A 262 52.52 3.59 17.66
N LYS A 263 51.52 4.35 18.10
CA LYS A 263 50.07 4.05 18.09
C LYS A 263 49.62 3.34 16.79
N LYS A 264 48.73 2.35 16.90
CA LYS A 264 48.14 1.65 15.73
C LYS A 264 47.15 2.55 14.99
N ILE A 265 47.65 3.61 14.39
CA ILE A 265 46.88 4.60 13.64
C ILE A 265 46.81 4.17 12.17
N PHE A 266 45.73 4.52 11.50
CA PHE A 266 45.46 4.12 10.13
C PHE A 266 46.59 4.47 9.16
N ILE A 267 47.11 5.69 9.21
CA ILE A 267 48.21 6.11 8.32
C ILE A 267 49.48 5.27 8.50
N ASP A 268 49.87 4.98 9.73
CA ASP A 268 51.08 4.22 10.02
C ASP A 268 50.95 2.77 9.55
N GLU A 269 49.76 2.18 9.67
CA GLU A 269 49.50 0.84 9.16
C GLU A 269 49.40 0.81 7.63
N LEU A 270 48.96 1.90 6.99
CA LEU A 270 48.90 2.04 5.54
C LEU A 270 50.31 2.18 4.92
N LEU A 271 51.20 2.93 5.58
CA LEU A 271 52.59 3.13 5.12
C LEU A 271 53.44 1.85 5.23
N LYS A 272 53.08 0.91 6.11
CA LYS A 272 53.75 -0.40 6.25
C LYS A 272 53.36 -1.42 5.17
N ILE A 273 52.39 -1.12 4.32
CA ILE A 273 51.89 -2.10 3.35
C ILE A 273 52.86 -2.23 2.19
N GLU A 274 53.38 -3.43 2.02
CA GLU A 274 54.17 -3.84 0.86
C GLU A 274 53.34 -4.67 -0.11
N LYS A 275 53.48 -4.37 -1.40
CA LYS A 275 52.92 -5.12 -2.52
C LYS A 275 54.07 -5.47 -3.47
N GLU A 276 54.27 -6.77 -3.73
CA GLU A 276 55.31 -7.25 -4.66
C GLU A 276 56.73 -6.74 -4.30
N GLY A 277 57.01 -6.55 -3.01
CA GLY A 277 58.31 -6.05 -2.51
C GLY A 277 58.51 -4.53 -2.63
N GLN A 278 57.45 -3.77 -2.92
CA GLN A 278 57.46 -2.31 -2.94
C GLN A 278 56.38 -1.74 -2.03
N TYR A 279 56.69 -0.62 -1.36
CA TYR A 279 55.71 0.16 -0.61
C TYR A 279 54.74 0.88 -1.54
N LEU A 280 53.52 1.15 -1.06
CA LEU A 280 52.49 1.89 -1.80
C LEU A 280 53.01 3.22 -2.35
N SER A 281 52.63 3.55 -3.58
CA SER A 281 52.91 4.86 -4.19
C SER A 281 52.16 5.99 -3.47
N TYR A 282 52.62 7.23 -3.65
CA TYR A 282 51.96 8.42 -3.10
C TYR A 282 50.48 8.48 -3.48
N ASP A 283 50.15 8.23 -4.75
CA ASP A 283 48.77 8.25 -5.23
C ASP A 283 47.92 7.12 -4.64
N GLU A 284 48.48 5.92 -4.41
CA GLU A 284 47.78 4.83 -3.72
C GLU A 284 47.47 5.20 -2.25
N VAL A 285 48.41 5.84 -1.55
CA VAL A 285 48.20 6.31 -0.18
C VAL A 285 47.13 7.41 -0.14
N VAL A 286 47.19 8.36 -1.07
CA VAL A 286 46.20 9.44 -1.23
C VAL A 286 44.80 8.91 -1.48
N ASP A 287 44.63 7.91 -2.34
CA ASP A 287 43.32 7.32 -2.65
C ASP A 287 42.72 6.59 -1.44
N ASN A 288 43.55 5.84 -0.71
CA ASN A 288 43.13 5.17 0.53
C ASN A 288 42.80 6.16 1.65
N PHE A 289 43.50 7.28 1.69
CA PHE A 289 43.20 8.39 2.59
C PHE A 289 41.84 9.04 2.28
N LYS A 290 41.60 9.43 1.03
CA LYS A 290 40.32 10.03 0.63
C LYS A 290 39.17 9.12 1.01
N THR A 291 39.35 7.81 0.81
CA THR A 291 38.38 6.79 1.19
C THR A 291 38.08 6.78 2.69
N ILE A 292 39.11 6.83 3.56
CA ILE A 292 38.87 6.77 5.01
C ILE A 292 38.21 8.05 5.53
N VAL A 293 38.59 9.22 5.00
CA VAL A 293 37.96 10.48 5.36
C VAL A 293 36.50 10.47 4.95
N MET A 294 36.22 10.24 3.67
CA MET A 294 34.85 10.20 3.14
C MET A 294 33.96 9.23 3.91
N SER A 295 34.44 8.00 4.11
CA SER A 295 33.65 6.97 4.82
C SER A 295 33.47 7.31 6.30
N GLY A 296 34.47 7.93 6.92
CA GLY A 296 34.51 8.24 8.34
C GLY A 296 33.59 9.39 8.74
N PHE A 297 33.55 10.48 7.97
CA PHE A 297 32.75 11.64 8.36
C PHE A 297 31.31 11.56 7.86
N GLU A 298 31.07 11.27 6.58
CA GLU A 298 29.75 11.47 5.96
C GLU A 298 28.71 10.52 6.58
N THR A 299 29.04 9.23 6.64
CA THR A 299 28.14 8.20 7.16
C THR A 299 27.80 8.43 8.63
N GLN A 300 28.78 8.85 9.43
CA GLN A 300 28.61 9.15 10.86
C GLN A 300 27.79 10.42 11.06
N SER A 301 28.05 11.46 10.27
CA SER A 301 27.32 12.72 10.33
C SER A 301 25.84 12.55 10.00
N LEU A 302 25.54 11.80 8.92
CA LEU A 302 24.16 11.47 8.56
C LEU A 302 23.49 10.64 9.66
N ALA A 303 24.17 9.60 10.16
CA ALA A 303 23.61 8.75 11.21
C ALA A 303 23.30 9.54 12.48
N MET A 304 24.23 10.37 12.96
CA MET A 304 24.03 11.21 14.14
C MET A 304 22.93 12.26 13.94
N GLY A 305 22.91 12.93 12.78
CA GLY A 305 21.85 13.88 12.44
C GLY A 305 20.47 13.24 12.48
N TRP A 306 20.32 12.04 11.90
CA TRP A 306 19.07 11.28 11.96
C TRP A 306 18.73 10.81 13.37
N ILE A 307 19.70 10.35 14.15
CA ILE A 307 19.47 9.93 15.55
C ILE A 307 18.94 11.11 16.37
N ILE A 308 19.58 12.28 16.29
CA ILE A 308 19.18 13.47 17.04
C ILE A 308 17.80 13.95 16.58
N LEU A 309 17.53 13.96 15.28
CA LEU A 309 16.21 14.28 14.74
C LEU A 309 15.14 13.30 15.23
N MET A 310 15.43 12.00 15.27
CA MET A 310 14.51 10.99 15.81
C MET A 310 14.25 11.20 17.30
N LEU A 311 15.27 11.47 18.10
CA LEU A 311 15.11 11.76 19.53
C LEU A 311 14.22 13.00 19.73
N ALA A 312 14.47 14.07 18.96
CA ALA A 312 13.63 15.27 18.99
C ALA A 312 12.17 15.01 18.57
N MET A 313 11.92 14.10 17.61
CA MET A 313 10.57 13.74 17.16
C MET A 313 9.83 12.79 18.12
N PHE A 314 10.55 11.99 18.92
CA PHE A 314 9.99 10.94 19.77
C PHE A 314 10.38 11.14 21.24
N SER A 315 9.70 12.08 21.91
CA SER A 315 10.00 12.50 23.28
C SER A 315 10.04 11.37 24.32
N GLU A 316 9.21 10.32 24.16
CA GLU A 316 9.22 9.16 25.08
C GLU A 316 10.52 8.34 24.95
N THR A 317 11.00 8.16 23.72
CA THR A 317 12.27 7.48 23.45
C THR A 317 13.43 8.32 23.97
N ASP A 318 13.39 9.63 23.74
CA ASP A 318 14.38 10.58 24.23
C ASP A 318 14.52 10.51 25.76
N GLN A 319 13.41 10.55 26.48
CA GLN A 319 13.40 10.42 27.95
C GLN A 319 14.02 9.10 28.44
N LYS A 320 13.72 7.98 27.78
CA LYS A 320 14.26 6.66 28.14
C LYS A 320 15.77 6.57 27.86
N VAL A 321 16.23 7.15 26.76
CA VAL A 321 17.66 7.26 26.45
C VAL A 321 18.36 8.13 27.47
N TYR A 322 17.81 9.30 27.75
CA TYR A 322 18.35 10.23 28.72
C TYR A 322 18.47 9.58 30.10
N GLN A 323 17.44 8.86 30.54
CA GLN A 323 17.45 8.13 31.80
C GLN A 323 18.53 7.05 31.82
N GLU A 324 18.64 6.22 30.77
CA GLU A 324 19.70 5.20 30.69
C GLU A 324 21.10 5.83 30.75
N ILE A 325 21.31 6.96 30.06
CA ILE A 325 22.57 7.68 30.10
C ILE A 325 22.84 8.17 31.53
N CYS A 326 21.88 8.84 32.19
CA CYS A 326 22.05 9.34 33.56
C CYS A 326 22.35 8.23 34.59
N GLU A 327 21.81 7.03 34.39
CA GLU A 327 22.04 5.89 35.28
C GLU A 327 23.44 5.26 35.11
N ASN A 328 24.09 5.45 33.96
CA ASN A 328 25.31 4.75 33.61
C ASN A 328 26.53 5.67 33.37
N TYR A 329 26.30 6.94 33.04
CA TYR A 329 27.31 7.95 32.75
C TYR A 329 27.59 8.83 33.98
N ASP A 330 28.86 9.15 34.20
CA ASP A 330 29.35 10.07 35.23
C ASP A 330 30.37 10.99 34.54
N GLU A 331 30.30 12.30 34.78
CA GLU A 331 31.20 13.31 34.17
C GLU A 331 32.68 13.02 34.47
N SER A 332 32.98 12.32 35.57
CA SER A 332 34.34 11.86 35.89
C SER A 332 34.81 10.65 35.07
N ASN A 333 33.88 9.94 34.42
CA ASN A 333 34.11 8.79 33.55
C ASN A 333 33.84 9.16 32.09
N HIS A 334 34.87 9.66 31.41
CA HIS A 334 34.87 9.79 29.96
C HIS A 334 34.39 8.50 29.26
N ILE A 335 33.77 8.64 28.08
CA ILE A 335 33.19 7.53 27.32
C ILE A 335 34.25 6.46 27.06
N ASN A 336 33.99 5.23 27.50
CA ASN A 336 34.87 4.09 27.39
C ASN A 336 34.11 2.81 26.98
N GLU A 337 34.84 1.72 26.66
CA GLU A 337 34.25 0.46 26.19
C GLU A 337 33.25 -0.15 27.19
N GLU A 338 33.45 0.05 28.49
CA GLU A 338 32.57 -0.49 29.53
C GLU A 338 31.24 0.27 29.56
N LEU A 339 31.26 1.60 29.49
CA LEU A 339 30.07 2.43 29.40
C LEU A 339 29.23 2.08 28.18
N VAL A 340 29.85 1.96 27.00
CA VAL A 340 29.13 1.64 25.75
C VAL A 340 28.37 0.31 25.84
N LYS A 341 28.86 -0.67 26.61
CA LYS A 341 28.15 -1.94 26.83
C LYS A 341 26.94 -1.82 27.76
N LYS A 342 26.92 -0.81 28.63
CA LYS A 342 25.82 -0.55 29.58
C LYS A 342 24.67 0.22 28.93
N LEU A 343 24.92 0.96 27.85
CA LEU A 343 23.93 1.75 27.10
C LEU A 343 23.12 0.89 26.11
N ALA A 344 22.42 -0.12 26.63
CA ALA A 344 21.74 -1.15 25.84
C ALA A 344 20.50 -0.61 25.10
N TYR A 345 19.77 0.34 25.68
CA TYR A 345 18.60 1.02 25.12
C TYR A 345 19.02 2.00 24.01
N LEU A 346 20.10 2.75 24.21
CA LEU A 346 20.74 3.56 23.17
C LEU A 346 21.27 2.69 22.02
N ASP A 347 21.82 1.50 22.29
CA ASP A 347 22.21 0.55 21.24
C ASP A 347 20.98 -0.12 20.58
N MET A 348 19.88 -0.29 21.34
CA MET A 348 18.56 -0.64 20.80
C MET A 348 18.00 0.45 19.90
N ASN A 349 18.44 1.70 20.03
CA ASN A 349 18.08 2.80 19.14
C ASN A 349 18.83 2.77 17.79
N LYS A 350 19.90 1.99 17.64
CA LYS A 350 20.32 1.53 16.29
C LYS A 350 19.31 0.56 15.66
N LYS A 351 18.46 -0.09 16.48
CA LYS A 351 17.23 -0.75 16.05
C LYS A 351 16.01 0.19 16.01
N LEU A 352 16.08 1.51 16.26
CA LEU A 352 14.96 2.42 15.91
C LEU A 352 14.83 2.60 14.38
N ILE A 353 15.92 2.45 13.63
CA ILE A 353 15.86 2.20 12.17
C ILE A 353 14.99 0.93 11.87
N LYS A 354 14.78 0.08 12.88
CA LYS A 354 13.89 -1.09 12.88
C LYS A 354 12.53 -0.84 13.54
N ILE A 355 12.34 0.21 14.35
CA ILE A 355 11.04 0.59 14.92
C ILE A 355 10.18 1.30 13.86
N ASN A 356 10.81 2.00 12.91
CA ASN A 356 10.17 2.37 11.63
C ASN A 356 9.91 1.16 10.70
N LYS A 357 10.04 -0.09 11.20
CA LYS A 357 9.71 -1.34 10.51
C LYS A 357 8.66 -2.18 11.23
N MET A 358 8.03 -1.73 12.31
CA MET A 358 6.92 -2.48 12.95
C MET A 358 5.57 -1.84 12.62
N SER A 359 4.54 -2.67 12.45
CA SER A 359 3.21 -2.21 12.01
C SER A 359 2.35 -2.14 13.25
N GLU A 360 1.95 -0.93 13.64
CA GLU A 360 1.19 -0.71 14.88
C GLU A 360 -0.21 -1.32 14.78
N VAL A 361 -0.77 -1.32 13.58
CA VAL A 361 -2.07 -1.95 13.30
C VAL A 361 -1.96 -3.47 13.43
N VAL A 362 -0.91 -4.10 12.87
CA VAL A 362 -0.66 -5.55 13.05
C VAL A 362 -0.46 -5.88 14.52
N ASP A 363 0.35 -5.10 15.25
CA ASP A 363 0.63 -5.36 16.66
C ASP A 363 -0.60 -5.15 17.55
N PHE A 364 -1.51 -4.25 17.18
CA PHE A 364 -2.82 -4.13 17.83
C PHE A 364 -3.68 -5.38 17.68
N TYR A 365 -3.64 -6.09 16.55
CA TYR A 365 -4.42 -7.33 16.38
C TYR A 365 -3.69 -8.58 16.88
N ARG A 366 -2.36 -8.53 17.00
CA ARG A 366 -1.52 -9.65 17.39
C ARG A 366 -1.97 -10.25 18.72
N GLY A 367 -2.19 -11.56 18.71
CA GLY A 367 -2.57 -12.30 19.91
C GLY A 367 -3.94 -11.94 20.50
N LYS A 368 -4.77 -11.15 19.80
CA LYS A 368 -6.12 -10.81 20.25
C LYS A 368 -7.17 -11.78 19.72
N SER A 369 -8.23 -12.01 20.51
CA SER A 369 -9.40 -12.79 20.08
C SER A 369 -10.50 -11.86 19.55
N ILE A 370 -11.05 -12.19 18.37
CA ILE A 370 -12.01 -11.35 17.66
C ILE A 370 -13.34 -12.06 17.54
N PHE A 371 -14.46 -11.39 17.83
CA PHE A 371 -15.79 -11.87 17.49
C PHE A 371 -16.30 -11.16 16.24
N LEU A 372 -16.54 -11.92 15.18
CA LEU A 372 -16.97 -11.41 13.88
C LEU A 372 -18.36 -11.97 13.53
N THR A 373 -19.32 -11.06 13.38
CA THR A 373 -20.63 -11.38 12.79
C THR A 373 -20.63 -11.00 11.31
N GLY A 374 -21.37 -11.75 10.49
CA GLY A 374 -21.36 -11.54 9.03
C GLY A 374 -20.08 -12.04 8.34
N GLY A 375 -19.25 -12.82 9.05
CA GLY A 375 -17.97 -13.36 8.54
C GLY A 375 -18.11 -14.23 7.28
N THR A 376 -19.28 -14.84 7.05
CA THR A 376 -19.53 -15.64 5.84
C THR A 376 -19.86 -14.81 4.60
N GLY A 377 -20.09 -13.50 4.77
CA GLY A 377 -20.46 -12.56 3.69
C GLY A 377 -19.26 -11.99 2.94
N PHE A 378 -19.53 -11.15 1.95
CA PHE A 378 -18.52 -10.58 1.04
C PHE A 378 -17.39 -9.84 1.79
N ILE A 379 -17.73 -8.82 2.59
CA ILE A 379 -16.75 -8.07 3.40
C ILE A 379 -16.11 -8.97 4.47
N GLY A 380 -16.92 -9.83 5.10
CA GLY A 380 -16.47 -10.72 6.17
C GLY A 380 -15.36 -11.68 5.76
N GLN A 381 -15.39 -12.21 4.55
CA GLN A 381 -14.34 -13.09 4.04
C GLN A 381 -13.01 -12.36 3.86
N ILE A 382 -13.03 -11.11 3.38
CA ILE A 382 -11.84 -10.28 3.25
C ILE A 382 -11.28 -9.89 4.62
N ILE A 383 -12.15 -9.59 5.60
CA ILE A 383 -11.73 -9.37 7.00
C ILE A 383 -10.99 -10.60 7.54
N ILE A 384 -11.56 -11.80 7.37
CA ILE A 384 -10.95 -13.05 7.83
C ILE A 384 -9.59 -13.27 7.16
N GLU A 385 -9.55 -13.16 5.82
CA GLU A 385 -8.32 -13.36 5.04
C GLU A 385 -7.22 -12.41 5.52
N LYS A 386 -7.56 -11.12 5.63
CA LYS A 386 -6.61 -10.08 6.03
C LYS A 386 -6.07 -10.29 7.44
N LEU A 387 -6.94 -10.56 8.41
CA LEU A 387 -6.55 -10.77 9.80
C LEU A 387 -5.66 -12.01 9.98
N LEU A 388 -6.00 -13.12 9.32
CA LEU A 388 -5.22 -14.35 9.41
C LEU A 388 -3.88 -14.23 8.68
N ARG A 389 -3.86 -13.59 7.50
CA ARG A 389 -2.64 -13.43 6.70
C ARG A 389 -1.68 -12.41 7.32
N CYS A 390 -2.18 -11.24 7.73
CA CYS A 390 -1.33 -10.12 8.12
C CYS A 390 -1.14 -9.97 9.64
N CYS A 391 -2.16 -10.27 10.44
CA CYS A 391 -2.23 -9.75 11.82
C CYS A 391 -1.89 -10.75 12.94
N ASP A 392 -1.74 -12.05 12.63
CA ASP A 392 -1.39 -13.08 13.62
C ASP A 392 -2.24 -13.04 14.91
N VAL A 393 -3.55 -12.92 14.72
CA VAL A 393 -4.56 -12.95 15.79
C VAL A 393 -4.49 -14.25 16.59
N LYS A 394 -5.01 -14.27 17.82
CA LYS A 394 -5.11 -15.51 18.61
C LYS A 394 -6.16 -16.45 18.02
N GLU A 395 -7.38 -15.95 17.85
CA GLU A 395 -8.50 -16.68 17.26
C GLU A 395 -9.57 -15.70 16.74
N ILE A 396 -10.40 -16.18 15.80
CA ILE A 396 -11.57 -15.46 15.32
C ILE A 396 -12.80 -16.34 15.58
N PHE A 397 -13.66 -15.88 16.47
CA PHE A 397 -14.98 -16.45 16.71
C PHE A 397 -15.94 -15.93 15.64
N LEU A 398 -16.48 -16.82 14.81
CA LEU A 398 -17.39 -16.51 13.72
C LEU A 398 -18.82 -16.87 14.11
N LEU A 399 -19.72 -15.89 14.15
CA LEU A 399 -21.15 -16.17 14.28
C LEU A 399 -21.67 -16.81 12.99
N ILE A 400 -22.10 -18.07 13.07
CA ILE A 400 -22.54 -18.88 11.93
C ILE A 400 -23.96 -19.38 12.19
N ARG A 401 -24.86 -19.07 11.26
CA ARG A 401 -26.24 -19.59 11.27
C ARG A 401 -26.26 -21.11 11.16
N GLY A 402 -26.99 -21.75 12.06
CA GLY A 402 -27.25 -23.19 12.03
C GLY A 402 -28.00 -23.62 10.78
N LYS A 403 -27.69 -24.80 10.25
CA LYS A 403 -28.45 -25.48 9.20
C LYS A 403 -28.67 -26.94 9.62
N LYS A 404 -29.88 -27.48 9.38
CA LYS A 404 -30.28 -28.82 9.86
C LYS A 404 -29.28 -29.94 9.56
N ASP A 405 -28.53 -29.83 8.46
CA ASP A 405 -27.60 -30.88 8.00
C ASP A 405 -26.14 -30.44 7.89
N LYS A 406 -25.75 -29.31 8.51
CA LYS A 406 -24.35 -28.83 8.44
C LYS A 406 -23.82 -28.36 9.79
N THR A 407 -22.66 -28.87 10.18
CA THR A 407 -21.88 -28.35 11.30
C THR A 407 -21.23 -27.00 10.95
N TRP A 408 -20.87 -26.21 11.95
CA TRP A 408 -20.15 -24.96 11.71
C TRP A 408 -18.78 -25.21 11.08
N GLN A 409 -18.13 -26.34 11.37
CA GLN A 409 -16.85 -26.74 10.77
C GLN A 409 -17.01 -26.93 9.25
N SER A 410 -18.03 -27.68 8.83
CA SER A 410 -18.33 -27.88 7.40
C SER A 410 -18.61 -26.55 6.70
N ARG A 411 -19.33 -25.63 7.37
CA ARG A 411 -19.61 -24.28 6.85
C ARG A 411 -18.35 -23.44 6.67
N ILE A 412 -17.41 -23.52 7.61
CA ILE A 412 -16.10 -22.84 7.50
C ILE A 412 -15.30 -23.43 6.34
N GLN A 413 -15.27 -24.76 6.18
CA GLN A 413 -14.57 -25.40 5.06
C GLN A 413 -15.14 -24.98 3.70
N GLU A 414 -16.46 -24.83 3.58
CA GLU A 414 -17.10 -24.29 2.37
C GLU A 414 -16.62 -22.88 2.05
N ILE A 415 -16.54 -21.99 3.03
CA ILE A 415 -16.06 -20.62 2.83
C ILE A 415 -14.59 -20.62 2.42
N LEU A 416 -13.77 -21.43 3.10
CA LEU A 416 -12.35 -21.53 2.82
C LEU A 416 -12.06 -22.17 1.47
N SER A 417 -13.02 -22.86 0.84
CA SER A 417 -12.86 -23.38 -0.52
C SER A 417 -12.85 -22.29 -1.60
N ASP A 418 -13.26 -21.06 -1.27
CA ASP A 418 -13.24 -19.92 -2.19
C ASP A 418 -11.79 -19.51 -2.53
N PRO A 419 -11.47 -19.22 -3.81
CA PRO A 419 -10.14 -18.81 -4.25
C PRO A 419 -9.55 -17.59 -3.52
N VAL A 420 -10.39 -16.77 -2.89
CA VAL A 420 -9.93 -15.63 -2.07
C VAL A 420 -8.96 -16.04 -0.96
N PHE A 421 -9.07 -17.28 -0.46
CA PHE A 421 -8.22 -17.81 0.61
C PHE A 421 -6.98 -18.55 0.10
N ASP A 422 -6.78 -18.70 -1.22
CA ASP A 422 -5.65 -19.48 -1.76
C ASP A 422 -4.31 -18.87 -1.38
N ARG A 423 -4.21 -17.53 -1.40
CA ARG A 423 -3.01 -16.81 -0.94
C ARG A 423 -2.74 -17.04 0.54
N LEU A 424 -3.77 -16.92 1.40
CA LEU A 424 -3.66 -17.22 2.82
C LEU A 424 -3.16 -18.65 3.07
N LYS A 425 -3.72 -19.65 2.37
CA LYS A 425 -3.31 -21.05 2.52
C LYS A 425 -1.85 -21.28 2.10
N ALA A 426 -1.41 -20.60 1.05
CA ALA A 426 -0.04 -20.69 0.56
C ALA A 426 0.96 -20.03 1.52
N GLU A 427 0.64 -18.84 2.04
CA GLU A 427 1.55 -18.07 2.91
C GLU A 427 1.51 -18.52 4.38
N LYS A 428 0.34 -18.91 4.89
CA LYS A 428 0.10 -19.27 6.30
C LYS A 428 -0.89 -20.45 6.44
N PRO A 429 -0.49 -21.68 6.06
CA PRO A 429 -1.38 -22.84 6.03
C PRO A 429 -2.03 -23.17 7.38
N THR A 430 -1.34 -22.90 8.49
CA THR A 430 -1.84 -23.18 9.84
C THR A 430 -2.78 -22.11 10.38
N ALA A 431 -2.83 -20.91 9.79
CA ALA A 431 -3.62 -19.80 10.34
C ALA A 431 -5.14 -20.05 10.32
N ILE A 432 -5.61 -20.92 9.41
CA ILE A 432 -7.02 -21.29 9.29
C ILE A 432 -7.55 -21.98 10.56
N SER A 433 -6.70 -22.70 11.30
CA SER A 433 -7.11 -23.39 12.54
C SER A 433 -7.53 -22.43 13.65
N LYS A 434 -7.22 -21.13 13.50
CA LYS A 434 -7.61 -20.06 14.42
C LYS A 434 -9.08 -19.64 14.27
N LEU A 435 -9.81 -20.16 13.27
CA LEU A 435 -11.23 -19.91 13.09
C LEU A 435 -12.06 -20.86 13.97
N LYS A 436 -12.94 -20.28 14.79
CA LYS A 436 -13.87 -21.02 15.66
C LYS A 436 -15.29 -20.60 15.36
N GLY A 437 -16.18 -21.54 15.06
CA GLY A 437 -17.59 -21.25 14.81
C GLY A 437 -18.38 -21.14 16.11
N ILE A 438 -19.23 -20.12 16.19
CA ILE A 438 -20.26 -19.94 17.23
C ILE A 438 -21.61 -20.06 16.53
N VAL A 439 -22.42 -21.03 16.93
CA VAL A 439 -23.74 -21.22 16.31
C VAL A 439 -24.69 -20.13 16.82
N GLY A 440 -25.27 -19.36 15.89
CA GLY A 440 -26.24 -18.32 16.22
C GLY A 440 -26.72 -17.53 15.00
N ASP A 441 -27.77 -16.75 15.18
CA ASP A 441 -28.41 -15.93 14.15
C ASP A 441 -28.87 -14.59 14.73
N CYS A 442 -28.53 -13.48 14.07
CA CYS A 442 -28.96 -12.14 14.49
C CYS A 442 -30.47 -11.95 14.42
N SER A 443 -31.23 -12.81 13.73
CA SER A 443 -32.69 -12.77 13.77
C SER A 443 -33.29 -13.33 15.06
N LEU A 444 -32.51 -14.02 15.89
CA LEU A 444 -32.98 -14.66 17.12
C LEU A 444 -32.72 -13.81 18.36
N ILE A 445 -33.56 -14.00 19.38
CA ILE A 445 -33.36 -13.38 20.70
C ILE A 445 -31.99 -13.81 21.24
N ASN A 446 -31.24 -12.84 21.79
CA ASN A 446 -29.87 -13.07 22.29
C ASN A 446 -28.94 -13.73 21.26
N LEU A 447 -29.16 -13.46 19.96
CA LEU A 447 -28.43 -14.03 18.83
C LEU A 447 -28.57 -15.56 18.69
N GLY A 448 -29.43 -16.21 19.47
CA GLY A 448 -29.56 -17.67 19.51
C GLY A 448 -28.27 -18.41 19.90
N VAL A 449 -27.34 -17.73 20.58
CA VAL A 449 -26.06 -18.30 21.03
C VAL A 449 -26.29 -19.07 22.34
N SER A 450 -25.66 -20.25 22.45
CA SER A 450 -25.75 -21.09 23.66
C SER A 450 -25.12 -20.41 24.87
N ASP A 451 -25.55 -20.72 26.10
CA ASP A 451 -24.96 -20.14 27.31
C ASP A 451 -23.46 -20.44 27.44
N GLN A 452 -23.03 -21.64 27.02
CA GLN A 452 -21.61 -22.03 27.01
C GLN A 452 -20.79 -21.16 26.05
N ASP A 453 -21.25 -20.99 24.81
CA ASP A 453 -20.58 -20.14 23.82
C ASP A 453 -20.64 -18.67 24.24
N ARG A 454 -21.73 -18.25 24.89
CA ARG A 454 -21.88 -16.90 25.42
C ARG A 454 -20.80 -16.60 26.46
N GLN A 455 -20.58 -17.51 27.40
CA GLN A 455 -19.50 -17.38 28.39
C GLN A 455 -18.12 -17.41 27.73
N LEU A 456 -17.90 -18.29 26.75
CA LEU A 456 -16.66 -18.32 25.98
C LEU A 456 -16.33 -16.95 25.35
N LEU A 457 -17.34 -16.30 24.75
CA LEU A 457 -17.19 -14.98 24.15
C LEU A 457 -16.91 -13.89 25.21
N ILE A 458 -17.64 -13.92 26.34
CA ILE A 458 -17.48 -12.98 27.46
C ILE A 458 -16.06 -13.01 28.04
N GLU A 459 -15.49 -14.20 28.21
CA GLU A 459 -14.18 -14.39 28.84
C GLU A 459 -13.01 -14.07 27.89
N ASN A 460 -13.17 -14.24 26.57
CA ASN A 460 -12.02 -14.24 25.65
C ASN A 460 -11.99 -13.07 24.67
N VAL A 461 -13.14 -12.52 24.26
CA VAL A 461 -13.19 -11.56 23.15
C VAL A 461 -12.66 -10.20 23.55
N GLN A 462 -11.78 -9.65 22.71
CA GLN A 462 -11.19 -8.32 22.90
C GLN A 462 -11.62 -7.34 21.80
N ILE A 463 -12.02 -7.83 20.63
CA ILE A 463 -12.49 -6.98 19.54
C ILE A 463 -13.76 -7.58 18.97
N VAL A 464 -14.81 -6.76 18.83
CA VAL A 464 -16.03 -7.13 18.14
C VAL A 464 -16.09 -6.40 16.81
N ILE A 465 -16.37 -7.14 15.73
CA ILE A 465 -16.65 -6.56 14.41
C ILE A 465 -18.06 -7.02 14.01
N HIS A 466 -18.99 -6.07 14.00
CA HIS A 466 -20.38 -6.31 13.66
C HIS A 466 -20.67 -5.98 12.19
N GLY A 467 -20.64 -7.00 11.33
CA GLY A 467 -20.95 -6.90 9.90
C GLY A 467 -22.21 -7.63 9.46
N ALA A 468 -22.91 -8.32 10.35
CA ALA A 468 -24.16 -9.00 10.00
C ALA A 468 -25.29 -8.00 9.73
N ALA A 469 -25.90 -8.10 8.55
CA ALA A 469 -27.10 -7.37 8.17
C ALA A 469 -27.82 -8.10 7.03
N THR A 470 -29.13 -7.91 6.90
CA THR A 470 -29.79 -8.08 5.61
C THR A 470 -29.48 -6.86 4.75
N VAL A 471 -28.92 -7.08 3.57
CA VAL A 471 -28.50 -6.04 2.61
C VAL A 471 -29.44 -5.97 1.39
N LYS A 472 -30.55 -6.70 1.44
CA LYS A 472 -31.57 -6.64 0.39
C LYS A 472 -32.42 -5.39 0.61
N PHE A 473 -32.46 -4.55 -0.41
CA PHE A 473 -33.22 -3.29 -0.37
C PHE A 473 -34.75 -3.49 -0.34
N ASP A 474 -35.25 -4.66 -0.74
CA ASP A 474 -36.66 -5.03 -0.76
C ASP A 474 -37.05 -6.02 0.35
N GLU A 475 -36.19 -6.25 1.35
CA GLU A 475 -36.52 -7.09 2.51
C GLU A 475 -37.72 -6.52 3.26
N GLU A 476 -38.59 -7.41 3.76
CA GLU A 476 -39.73 -7.02 4.59
C GLU A 476 -39.25 -6.30 5.85
N LEU A 477 -39.91 -5.17 6.16
CA LEU A 477 -39.50 -4.29 7.25
C LEU A 477 -39.40 -5.02 8.61
N PRO A 478 -40.33 -5.90 9.02
CA PRO A 478 -40.18 -6.65 10.27
C PRO A 478 -38.93 -7.52 10.32
N VAL A 479 -38.60 -8.18 9.20
CA VAL A 479 -37.40 -9.02 9.09
C VAL A 479 -36.13 -8.16 9.14
N ALA A 480 -36.13 -7.03 8.43
CA ALA A 480 -35.01 -6.09 8.43
C ALA A 480 -34.79 -5.45 9.82
N MET A 481 -35.86 -5.05 10.51
CA MET A 481 -35.79 -4.56 11.90
C MET A 481 -35.23 -5.61 12.84
N GLN A 482 -35.72 -6.85 12.75
CA GLN A 482 -35.26 -7.92 13.62
C GLN A 482 -33.76 -8.21 13.44
N ILE A 483 -33.26 -8.25 12.20
CA ILE A 483 -31.85 -8.57 11.92
C ILE A 483 -30.93 -7.37 12.18
N ASN A 484 -31.25 -6.21 11.60
CA ASN A 484 -30.33 -5.06 11.55
C ASN A 484 -30.42 -4.18 12.80
N VAL A 485 -31.51 -4.22 13.56
CA VAL A 485 -31.75 -3.36 14.72
C VAL A 485 -31.78 -4.20 16.00
N SER A 486 -32.70 -5.16 16.14
CA SER A 486 -32.77 -6.01 17.34
C SER A 486 -31.53 -6.90 17.50
N GLY A 487 -31.05 -7.49 16.41
CA GLY A 487 -29.79 -8.24 16.40
C GLY A 487 -28.59 -7.41 16.86
N THR A 488 -28.52 -6.14 16.45
CA THR A 488 -27.49 -5.20 16.93
C THR A 488 -27.64 -4.92 18.42
N GLN A 489 -28.87 -4.72 18.92
CA GLN A 489 -29.12 -4.54 20.36
C GLN A 489 -28.62 -5.75 21.16
N PHE A 490 -28.97 -6.97 20.76
CA PHE A 490 -28.53 -8.18 21.49
C PHE A 490 -27.01 -8.33 21.50
N LEU A 491 -26.34 -7.90 20.43
CA LEU A 491 -24.90 -7.90 20.36
C LEU A 491 -24.27 -6.84 21.28
N ILE A 492 -24.85 -5.63 21.35
CA ILE A 492 -24.47 -4.61 22.32
C ILE A 492 -24.56 -5.16 23.75
N GLU A 493 -25.69 -5.78 24.11
CA GLU A 493 -25.89 -6.33 25.46
C GLU A 493 -24.92 -7.47 25.80
N LEU A 494 -24.53 -8.28 24.82
CA LEU A 494 -23.47 -9.28 24.99
C LEU A 494 -22.10 -8.61 25.17
N SER A 495 -21.80 -7.58 24.38
CA SER A 495 -20.52 -6.87 24.43
C SER A 495 -20.31 -6.11 25.74
N LYS A 496 -21.37 -5.58 26.36
CA LYS A 496 -21.29 -4.97 27.70
C LYS A 496 -20.83 -5.95 28.80
N GLN A 497 -21.00 -7.25 28.56
CA GLN A 497 -20.59 -8.29 29.51
C GLN A 497 -19.15 -8.76 29.29
N MET A 498 -18.52 -8.42 28.15
CA MET A 498 -17.17 -8.90 27.80
C MET A 498 -16.09 -8.26 28.69
N LYS A 499 -15.29 -9.09 29.37
CA LYS A 499 -14.34 -8.63 30.39
C LYS A 499 -13.13 -7.88 29.84
N HIS A 500 -12.80 -8.10 28.58
CA HIS A 500 -11.55 -7.62 27.96
C HIS A 500 -11.78 -6.84 26.66
N LEU A 501 -12.99 -6.33 26.44
CA LEU A 501 -13.33 -5.62 25.21
C LEU A 501 -12.53 -4.32 25.08
N ILE A 502 -11.78 -4.21 23.98
CA ILE A 502 -10.94 -3.05 23.63
C ILE A 502 -11.63 -2.19 22.58
N THR A 503 -12.34 -2.81 21.63
CA THR A 503 -13.02 -2.08 20.54
C THR A 503 -14.23 -2.83 20.02
N PHE A 504 -15.33 -2.10 19.79
CA PHE A 504 -16.52 -2.57 19.09
C PHE A 504 -16.68 -1.81 17.78
N VAL A 505 -16.53 -2.48 16.64
CA VAL A 505 -16.68 -1.87 15.32
C VAL A 505 -18.04 -2.22 14.73
N TYR A 506 -18.88 -1.22 14.49
CA TYR A 506 -20.14 -1.35 13.77
C TYR A 506 -19.96 -1.01 12.28
N ILE A 507 -20.25 -1.95 11.39
CA ILE A 507 -20.26 -1.71 9.95
C ILE A 507 -21.64 -1.19 9.55
N SER A 508 -21.72 0.09 9.25
CA SER A 508 -22.90 0.76 8.70
C SER A 508 -22.77 0.93 7.18
N THR A 509 -23.24 2.04 6.63
CA THR A 509 -23.08 2.46 5.24
C THR A 509 -23.09 3.98 5.18
N ALA A 510 -22.37 4.57 4.21
CA ALA A 510 -22.43 6.00 3.95
C ALA A 510 -23.88 6.47 3.71
N TYR A 511 -24.74 5.58 3.20
CA TYR A 511 -26.15 5.88 2.91
C TYR A 511 -27.11 5.71 4.09
N SER A 512 -26.62 5.53 5.33
CA SER A 512 -27.48 5.38 6.51
C SER A 512 -28.31 6.62 6.77
N ASN A 513 -27.92 7.76 6.19
CA ASN A 513 -28.62 9.04 6.28
C ASN A 513 -28.93 9.62 4.89
N CYS A 514 -29.14 8.75 3.90
CA CYS A 514 -29.36 9.13 2.49
C CYS A 514 -30.70 9.81 2.18
N ASN A 515 -31.57 10.00 3.18
CA ASN A 515 -32.68 10.97 3.10
C ASN A 515 -32.17 12.43 3.04
N ARG A 516 -30.85 12.64 3.20
CA ARG A 516 -30.13 13.90 3.04
C ARG A 516 -29.09 13.75 1.92
N LEU A 517 -28.80 14.83 1.21
CA LEU A 517 -27.78 14.86 0.16
C LEU A 517 -26.37 15.15 0.71
N LYS A 518 -26.27 15.90 1.82
CA LYS A 518 -25.03 16.16 2.53
C LYS A 518 -25.02 15.38 3.84
N ILE A 519 -23.99 14.55 4.05
CA ILE A 519 -23.89 13.65 5.20
C ILE A 519 -22.50 13.81 5.82
N ASN A 520 -22.45 14.26 7.07
CA ASN A 520 -21.22 14.46 7.81
C ASN A 520 -20.85 13.21 8.64
N GLU A 521 -19.65 13.19 9.23
CA GLU A 521 -19.19 12.15 10.17
C GLU A 521 -19.75 12.38 11.59
N GLU A 522 -21.07 12.50 11.68
CA GLU A 522 -21.83 12.69 12.94
C GLU A 522 -23.01 11.71 13.04
N ILE A 523 -23.53 11.56 14.26
CA ILE A 523 -24.79 10.83 14.50
C ILE A 523 -25.95 11.74 14.15
N TYR A 524 -26.91 11.19 13.41
CA TYR A 524 -28.15 11.87 13.09
C TYR A 524 -29.29 11.24 13.87
N GLU A 525 -30.15 12.08 14.42
CA GLU A 525 -31.41 11.61 14.99
C GLU A 525 -32.30 11.03 13.87
N PRO A 526 -32.83 9.81 14.06
CA PRO A 526 -33.67 9.18 13.06
C PRO A 526 -35.04 9.89 13.01
N PRO A 527 -35.63 10.06 11.81
CA PRO A 527 -36.93 10.75 11.67
C PRO A 527 -38.11 9.96 12.26
N ILE A 528 -37.91 8.68 12.56
CA ILE A 528 -38.85 7.80 13.23
C ILE A 528 -38.07 6.96 14.25
N THR A 529 -38.63 6.76 15.43
CA THR A 529 -38.00 5.94 16.47
C THR A 529 -38.25 4.46 16.24
N ARG A 530 -37.39 3.61 16.82
CA ARG A 530 -37.59 2.16 16.82
C ARG A 530 -38.97 1.76 17.36
N GLU A 531 -39.37 2.34 18.49
CA GLU A 531 -40.64 2.02 19.15
C GLU A 531 -41.83 2.39 18.26
N GLN A 532 -41.78 3.53 17.57
CA GLN A 532 -42.83 3.90 16.62
C GLN A 532 -42.93 2.89 15.46
N VAL A 533 -41.81 2.42 14.92
CA VAL A 533 -41.80 1.39 13.88
C VAL A 533 -42.38 0.07 14.43
N GLU A 534 -41.99 -0.36 15.62
CA GLU A 534 -42.49 -1.58 16.27
C GLU A 534 -43.99 -1.52 16.59
N ASN A 535 -44.45 -0.43 17.20
CA ASN A 535 -45.87 -0.19 17.50
C ASN A 535 -46.70 -0.21 16.22
N TYR A 536 -46.19 0.42 15.16
CA TYR A 536 -46.85 0.37 13.87
C TYR A 536 -46.94 -1.06 13.33
N MET A 537 -45.83 -1.81 13.30
CA MET A 537 -45.80 -3.21 12.82
C MET A 537 -46.77 -4.10 13.61
N ASN A 538 -46.90 -3.88 14.93
CA ASN A 538 -47.81 -4.64 15.79
C ASN A 538 -49.29 -4.28 15.57
N SER A 539 -49.58 -3.01 15.23
CA SER A 539 -50.93 -2.53 14.93
C SER A 539 -51.43 -2.92 13.53
N ALA A 540 -50.51 -3.04 12.57
CA ALA A 540 -50.79 -3.35 11.17
C ALA A 540 -50.89 -4.86 10.90
N LYS A 541 -51.89 -5.53 11.49
CA LYS A 541 -52.15 -6.98 11.25
C LYS A 541 -52.90 -7.29 9.94
N GLY A 542 -52.96 -6.36 8.99
CA GLY A 542 -53.62 -6.52 7.68
C GLY A 542 -52.87 -5.77 6.57
N ASP A 543 -53.08 -6.20 5.32
CA ASP A 543 -52.34 -5.76 4.12
C ASP A 543 -52.14 -4.24 4.07
N VAL A 544 -50.90 -3.83 4.29
CA VAL A 544 -50.52 -2.43 4.45
C VAL A 544 -50.37 -1.83 3.06
N GLY A 545 -51.37 -1.04 2.65
CA GLY A 545 -51.33 -0.32 1.37
C GLY A 545 -50.04 0.49 1.18
N ILE A 546 -49.64 0.68 -0.08
CA ILE A 546 -48.37 1.31 -0.51
C ILE A 546 -48.09 2.65 0.19
N ASN A 547 -49.12 3.46 0.45
CA ASN A 547 -49.00 4.77 1.09
C ASN A 547 -48.43 4.70 2.51
N VAL A 548 -48.75 3.65 3.27
CA VAL A 548 -48.26 3.55 4.66
C VAL A 548 -46.85 2.98 4.72
N LYS A 549 -46.47 2.14 3.76
CA LYS A 549 -45.07 1.71 3.58
C LYS A 549 -44.16 2.92 3.27
N SER A 550 -44.63 3.87 2.46
CA SER A 550 -43.90 5.11 2.19
C SER A 550 -43.79 6.02 3.41
N ALA A 551 -44.84 6.12 4.23
CA ALA A 551 -44.82 6.90 5.47
C ALA A 551 -43.82 6.34 6.49
N LEU A 552 -43.77 5.01 6.65
CA LEU A 552 -42.82 4.34 7.55
C LEU A 552 -41.37 4.55 7.15
N LEU A 553 -41.11 4.56 5.85
CA LEU A 553 -39.76 4.80 5.35
C LEU A 553 -39.29 6.24 5.64
N SER A 554 -40.16 7.18 6.02
CA SER A 554 -39.77 8.50 6.56
C SER A 554 -38.71 9.23 5.73
N GLY A 555 -38.85 9.18 4.40
CA GLY A 555 -37.92 9.79 3.43
C GLY A 555 -36.72 8.92 3.02
N PHE A 556 -36.57 7.70 3.56
CA PHE A 556 -35.58 6.74 3.10
C PHE A 556 -36.04 6.01 1.84
N PRO A 557 -35.11 5.68 0.90
CA PRO A 557 -35.45 5.01 -0.35
C PRO A 557 -35.74 3.52 -0.19
N ASN A 558 -35.31 2.90 0.92
CA ASN A 558 -35.45 1.46 1.17
C ASN A 558 -35.32 1.11 2.66
N THR A 559 -35.69 -0.13 3.00
CA THR A 559 -35.68 -0.65 4.38
C THR A 559 -34.26 -0.79 4.95
N TYR A 560 -33.27 -1.07 4.11
CA TYR A 560 -31.87 -1.18 4.53
C TYR A 560 -31.33 0.15 5.08
N ALA A 561 -31.51 1.25 4.35
CA ALA A 561 -31.04 2.56 4.77
C ALA A 561 -31.69 3.00 6.09
N LEU A 562 -33.02 2.85 6.21
CA LEU A 562 -33.74 3.13 7.45
C LEU A 562 -33.22 2.31 8.63
N THR A 563 -33.10 0.99 8.47
CA THR A 563 -32.66 0.12 9.57
C THR A 563 -31.21 0.37 9.98
N LYS A 564 -30.33 0.78 9.04
CA LYS A 564 -28.97 1.23 9.36
C LYS A 564 -28.95 2.56 10.11
N CYS A 565 -29.82 3.51 9.77
CA CYS A 565 -30.01 4.75 10.54
C CYS A 565 -30.39 4.44 12.00
N LEU A 566 -31.43 3.62 12.19
CA LEU A 566 -31.92 3.22 13.51
C LEU A 566 -30.85 2.50 14.34
N ALA A 567 -30.10 1.59 13.72
CA ALA A 567 -29.05 0.84 14.39
C ALA A 567 -27.84 1.73 14.76
N GLU A 568 -27.49 2.73 13.95
CA GLU A 568 -26.46 3.70 14.33
C GLU A 568 -26.86 4.50 15.56
N TYR A 569 -28.13 4.89 15.66
CA TYR A 569 -28.63 5.62 16.83
C TYR A 569 -28.55 4.76 18.10
N LEU A 570 -28.95 3.48 18.04
CA LEU A 570 -28.79 2.53 19.16
C LEU A 570 -27.33 2.32 19.56
N ILE A 571 -26.44 2.21 18.57
CA ILE A 571 -25.00 2.07 18.78
C ILE A 571 -24.44 3.32 19.47
N ALA A 572 -24.87 4.51 19.06
CA ALA A 572 -24.44 5.77 19.67
C ALA A 572 -24.90 5.91 21.13
N GLU A 573 -26.12 5.45 21.46
CA GLU A 573 -26.59 5.44 22.85
C GLU A 573 -25.75 4.54 23.76
N ALA A 574 -25.22 3.43 23.21
CA ALA A 574 -24.37 2.49 23.93
C ALA A 574 -22.90 2.93 24.07
N ASP A 575 -22.47 4.01 23.41
CA ASP A 575 -21.08 4.48 23.38
C ASP A 575 -20.56 4.91 24.77
N LYS A 576 -21.46 5.26 25.69
CA LYS A 576 -21.08 5.54 27.09
C LYS A 576 -20.49 4.32 27.80
N ASP A 577 -20.88 3.12 27.37
CA ASP A 577 -20.54 1.85 28.02
C ASP A 577 -19.50 1.04 27.24
N LEU A 578 -19.27 1.37 25.96
CA LEU A 578 -18.50 0.55 25.03
C LEU A 578 -17.51 1.37 24.19
N PRO A 579 -16.33 0.82 23.84
CA PRO A 579 -15.36 1.48 22.97
C PRO A 579 -15.76 1.38 21.49
N ILE A 580 -16.78 2.14 21.07
CA ILE A 580 -17.43 1.99 19.76
C ILE A 580 -16.70 2.72 18.63
N VAL A 581 -16.79 2.15 17.42
CA VAL A 581 -16.47 2.78 16.13
C VAL A 581 -17.64 2.56 15.18
N ILE A 582 -18.07 3.60 14.45
CA ILE A 582 -19.05 3.47 13.36
C ILE A 582 -18.33 3.67 12.03
N PHE A 583 -18.29 2.60 11.24
CA PHE A 583 -17.63 2.61 9.94
C PHE A 583 -18.68 2.59 8.82
N ARG A 584 -18.69 3.63 7.97
CA ARG A 584 -19.70 3.88 6.93
C ARG A 584 -19.08 3.79 5.53
N PRO A 585 -18.97 2.59 4.93
CA PRO A 585 -18.50 2.45 3.57
C PRO A 585 -19.54 2.91 2.53
N ALA A 586 -19.06 3.43 1.40
CA ALA A 586 -19.85 3.67 0.20
C ALA A 586 -20.27 2.35 -0.49
N ILE A 587 -20.58 2.39 -1.79
CA ILE A 587 -20.93 1.17 -2.54
C ILE A 587 -19.67 0.32 -2.67
N VAL A 588 -19.65 -0.82 -1.98
CA VAL A 588 -18.50 -1.72 -1.96
C VAL A 588 -18.46 -2.57 -3.23
N MET A 589 -17.32 -2.52 -3.90
CA MET A 589 -17.03 -3.12 -5.20
C MET A 589 -15.94 -4.22 -5.05
N PRO A 590 -15.63 -4.98 -6.11
CA PRO A 590 -14.62 -6.04 -6.08
C PRO A 590 -13.26 -5.56 -5.57
N THR A 591 -12.41 -6.49 -5.13
CA THR A 591 -11.06 -6.16 -4.64
C THR A 591 -10.24 -5.42 -5.70
N ALA A 592 -9.48 -4.41 -5.28
CA ALA A 592 -8.54 -3.72 -6.16
C ALA A 592 -7.21 -4.45 -6.23
N ASP A 593 -6.60 -4.72 -5.08
CA ASP A 593 -5.23 -5.21 -4.98
C ASP A 593 -5.17 -6.61 -4.34
N GLU A 594 -5.79 -6.80 -3.18
CA GLU A 594 -5.58 -8.00 -2.34
C GLU A 594 -6.89 -8.67 -1.88
N PRO A 595 -6.87 -9.97 -1.55
CA PRO A 595 -5.78 -10.93 -1.78
C PRO A 595 -5.60 -11.31 -3.25
N VAL A 596 -6.63 -11.08 -4.06
CA VAL A 596 -6.65 -11.33 -5.52
C VAL A 596 -7.42 -10.19 -6.18
N PRO A 597 -6.88 -9.48 -7.18
CA PRO A 597 -7.59 -8.41 -7.88
C PRO A 597 -8.90 -8.89 -8.55
N GLY A 598 -9.92 -8.04 -8.54
CA GLY A 598 -11.22 -8.28 -9.17
C GLY A 598 -12.08 -9.35 -8.51
N TRP A 599 -11.72 -9.84 -7.33
CA TRP A 599 -12.49 -10.86 -6.62
C TRP A 599 -13.84 -10.32 -6.15
N ILE A 600 -14.89 -11.09 -6.45
CA ILE A 600 -16.28 -10.80 -6.13
C ILE A 600 -17.09 -12.10 -6.13
N ASN A 601 -18.04 -12.21 -5.21
CA ASN A 601 -18.86 -13.42 -5.03
C ASN A 601 -20.38 -13.14 -4.95
N ASN A 602 -20.81 -11.92 -5.29
CA ASN A 602 -22.22 -11.51 -5.22
C ASN A 602 -22.59 -10.59 -6.39
N TYR A 603 -23.89 -10.35 -6.54
CA TYR A 603 -24.48 -9.55 -7.62
C TYR A 603 -25.06 -8.22 -7.13
N TYR A 604 -24.71 -7.81 -5.90
CA TYR A 604 -25.35 -6.64 -5.29
C TYR A 604 -24.83 -5.34 -5.92
N GLY A 605 -25.71 -4.34 -5.99
CA GLY A 605 -25.35 -3.02 -6.50
C GLY A 605 -25.06 -3.00 -8.02
N PRO A 606 -24.16 -2.10 -8.47
CA PRO A 606 -23.82 -1.93 -9.89
C PRO A 606 -23.22 -3.17 -10.56
N ILE A 607 -22.60 -4.09 -9.80
CA ILE A 607 -22.05 -5.33 -10.35
C ILE A 607 -23.14 -6.19 -11.02
N GLY A 608 -24.36 -6.21 -10.48
CA GLY A 608 -25.48 -6.92 -11.11
C GLY A 608 -25.84 -6.37 -12.49
N ILE A 609 -25.74 -5.05 -12.67
CA ILE A 609 -25.96 -4.37 -13.96
C ILE A 609 -24.85 -4.77 -14.93
N VAL A 610 -23.58 -4.64 -14.52
CA VAL A 610 -22.42 -5.01 -15.34
C VAL A 610 -22.52 -6.49 -15.76
N TYR A 611 -22.85 -7.39 -14.84
CA TYR A 611 -23.04 -8.81 -15.13
C TYR A 611 -24.15 -9.05 -16.17
N GLY A 612 -25.29 -8.38 -16.03
CA GLY A 612 -26.40 -8.47 -16.98
C GLY A 612 -26.02 -7.98 -18.38
N VAL A 613 -25.30 -6.86 -18.46
CA VAL A 613 -24.80 -6.29 -19.73
C VAL A 613 -23.81 -7.25 -20.38
N CYS A 614 -22.87 -7.80 -19.60
CA CYS A 614 -21.82 -8.66 -20.13
C CYS A 614 -22.33 -10.01 -20.62
N LEU A 615 -23.46 -10.49 -20.11
CA LEU A 615 -24.15 -11.66 -20.65
C LEU A 615 -25.06 -11.34 -21.84
N GLY A 616 -25.20 -10.07 -22.21
CA GLY A 616 -26.12 -9.61 -23.26
C GLY A 616 -27.59 -9.79 -22.90
N VAL A 617 -27.91 -9.75 -21.61
CA VAL A 617 -29.28 -9.82 -21.08
C VAL A 617 -29.79 -8.44 -20.71
N LEU A 618 -28.92 -7.47 -20.41
CA LEU A 618 -29.30 -6.10 -20.10
C LEU A 618 -28.79 -5.14 -21.18
N HIS A 619 -29.72 -4.47 -21.86
CA HIS A 619 -29.43 -3.52 -22.94
C HIS A 619 -29.76 -2.07 -22.59
N VAL A 620 -30.58 -1.83 -21.56
CA VAL A 620 -31.04 -0.48 -21.20
C VAL A 620 -30.88 -0.25 -19.72
N PHE A 621 -30.16 0.81 -19.36
CA PHE A 621 -30.02 1.28 -17.97
C PHE A 621 -30.54 2.70 -17.82
N TYR A 622 -31.52 2.89 -16.93
CA TYR A 622 -32.09 4.19 -16.62
C TYR A 622 -31.23 4.85 -15.54
N VAL A 623 -30.46 5.85 -15.92
CA VAL A 623 -29.44 6.48 -15.06
C VAL A 623 -29.10 7.87 -15.59
N ASP A 624 -28.84 8.81 -14.67
CA ASP A 624 -28.13 10.04 -15.01
C ASP A 624 -26.62 9.78 -15.00
N GLY A 625 -26.09 9.56 -16.20
CA GLY A 625 -24.68 9.29 -16.44
C GLY A 625 -23.72 10.36 -15.93
N THR A 626 -24.20 11.59 -15.70
CA THR A 626 -23.38 12.71 -15.19
C THR A 626 -23.21 12.69 -13.67
N LYS A 627 -24.00 11.89 -12.96
CA LYS A 627 -23.89 11.79 -11.50
C LYS A 627 -22.67 10.97 -11.12
N LYS A 628 -22.04 11.39 -10.02
CA LYS A 628 -20.86 10.75 -9.48
C LYS A 628 -21.18 9.41 -8.82
N ALA A 629 -20.36 8.40 -9.09
CA ALA A 629 -20.50 7.05 -8.57
C ALA A 629 -19.63 6.87 -7.31
N GLN A 630 -20.29 6.72 -6.16
CA GLN A 630 -19.65 6.56 -4.86
C GLN A 630 -19.23 5.11 -4.63
N LEU A 631 -18.21 4.68 -5.39
CA LEU A 631 -17.70 3.30 -5.42
C LEU A 631 -16.40 3.18 -4.62
N VAL A 632 -16.24 2.09 -3.86
CA VAL A 632 -15.00 1.78 -3.13
C VAL A 632 -14.65 0.29 -3.21
N PRO A 633 -13.38 -0.11 -3.38
CA PRO A 633 -12.98 -1.51 -3.34
C PRO A 633 -13.13 -2.15 -1.95
N VAL A 634 -13.50 -3.43 -1.90
CA VAL A 634 -13.73 -4.15 -0.63
C VAL A 634 -12.46 -4.30 0.22
N ASP A 635 -11.30 -4.49 -0.40
CA ASP A 635 -10.02 -4.61 0.31
C ASP A 635 -9.58 -3.29 0.93
N TYR A 636 -9.82 -2.16 0.25
CA TYR A 636 -9.57 -0.82 0.80
C TYR A 636 -10.55 -0.53 1.95
N CYS A 637 -11.82 -0.89 1.77
CA CYS A 637 -12.84 -0.81 2.79
C CYS A 637 -12.45 -1.60 4.05
N VAL A 638 -11.96 -2.84 3.89
CA VAL A 638 -11.52 -3.67 5.02
C VAL A 638 -10.26 -3.10 5.67
N ASN A 639 -9.30 -2.62 4.89
CA ASN A 639 -8.10 -1.99 5.42
C ASN A 639 -8.44 -0.76 6.27
N ALA A 640 -9.29 0.15 5.77
CA ALA A 640 -9.76 1.31 6.53
C ALA A 640 -10.53 0.90 7.79
N LEU A 641 -11.39 -0.12 7.69
CA LEU A 641 -12.15 -0.65 8.83
C LEU A 641 -11.22 -1.17 9.94
N LEU A 642 -10.22 -1.98 9.58
CA LEU A 642 -9.29 -2.54 10.57
C LEU A 642 -8.44 -1.43 11.23
N VAL A 643 -8.01 -0.45 10.44
CA VAL A 643 -7.29 0.72 10.97
C VAL A 643 -8.18 1.58 11.87
N SER A 644 -9.48 1.70 11.58
CA SER A 644 -10.41 2.43 12.43
C SER A 644 -10.53 1.83 13.84
N ALA A 645 -10.43 0.50 13.96
CA ALA A 645 -10.45 -0.18 15.25
C ALA A 645 -9.20 0.13 16.09
N TRP A 646 -8.02 0.07 15.45
CA TRP A 646 -6.75 0.46 16.05
C TRP A 646 -6.77 1.91 16.53
N ASP A 647 -7.28 2.81 15.69
CA ASP A 647 -7.32 4.25 15.99
C ASP A 647 -8.19 4.57 17.22
N ARG A 648 -9.32 3.88 17.38
CA ARG A 648 -10.16 4.00 18.58
C ARG A 648 -9.40 3.61 19.85
N SER A 649 -8.69 2.49 19.82
CA SER A 649 -7.88 2.03 20.96
C SER A 649 -6.72 2.98 21.28
N LYS A 650 -6.14 3.63 20.27
CA LYS A 650 -5.02 4.56 20.46
C LYS A 650 -5.46 5.90 21.03
N ARG A 651 -6.61 6.43 20.62
CA ARG A 651 -7.02 7.80 20.94
C ARG A 651 -7.88 7.94 22.20
N GLY A 652 -8.49 6.86 22.69
CA GLY A 652 -9.34 6.90 23.90
C GLY A 652 -10.42 7.99 23.82
N LEU A 653 -11.05 8.16 22.66
CA LEU A 653 -11.95 9.30 22.40
C LEU A 653 -13.19 9.27 23.31
N LYS A 654 -13.69 10.45 23.68
CA LYS A 654 -14.90 10.58 24.50
C LYS A 654 -16.18 10.13 23.78
N THR A 655 -16.18 10.18 22.46
CA THR A 655 -17.31 9.77 21.61
C THR A 655 -16.86 8.79 20.54
N ALA A 656 -17.77 7.95 20.06
CA ALA A 656 -17.57 7.02 18.96
C ALA A 656 -17.10 7.78 17.72
N PRO A 657 -15.87 7.54 17.21
CA PRO A 657 -15.48 8.09 15.93
C PRO A 657 -16.29 7.44 14.81
N ILE A 658 -16.66 8.28 13.85
CA ILE A 658 -17.38 7.88 12.64
C ILE A 658 -16.45 8.08 11.46
N TYR A 659 -16.41 7.07 10.58
CA TYR A 659 -15.57 7.09 9.39
C TYR A 659 -16.41 6.86 8.15
N ASN A 660 -16.64 7.91 7.37
CA ASN A 660 -17.23 7.79 6.04
C ASN A 660 -16.12 7.37 5.06
N PHE A 661 -16.17 6.13 4.58
CA PHE A 661 -15.20 5.63 3.61
C PHE A 661 -15.77 5.75 2.19
N VAL A 662 -15.43 6.86 1.53
CA VAL A 662 -15.96 7.31 0.24
C VAL A 662 -14.80 7.73 -0.70
N PRO A 663 -14.98 7.67 -2.03
CA PRO A 663 -14.03 8.25 -2.96
C PRO A 663 -13.98 9.78 -2.84
N LYS A 664 -12.86 10.36 -3.25
CA LYS A 664 -12.63 11.80 -3.16
C LYS A 664 -13.25 12.54 -4.34
N PRO A 665 -13.88 13.72 -4.14
CA PRO A 665 -14.54 14.44 -5.23
C PRO A 665 -13.68 14.69 -6.47
N ASN A 666 -12.37 14.93 -6.29
CA ASN A 666 -11.42 15.18 -7.37
C ASN A 666 -11.02 13.92 -8.17
N ASN A 667 -11.16 12.73 -7.59
CA ASN A 667 -10.81 11.45 -8.22
C ASN A 667 -12.03 10.51 -8.26
N MET A 668 -13.25 11.05 -8.30
CA MET A 668 -14.48 10.27 -8.33
C MET A 668 -14.97 10.11 -9.77
N ILE A 669 -15.15 8.86 -10.18
CA ILE A 669 -15.74 8.50 -11.47
C ILE A 669 -17.24 8.83 -11.50
N ASP A 670 -17.78 9.12 -12.68
CA ASP A 670 -19.22 9.22 -12.92
C ASP A 670 -19.78 7.92 -13.55
N TRP A 671 -21.10 7.80 -13.57
CA TRP A 671 -21.75 6.60 -14.11
C TRP A 671 -21.47 6.40 -15.61
N ASN A 672 -21.30 7.47 -16.38
CA ASN A 672 -20.96 7.39 -17.80
C ASN A 672 -19.60 6.74 -18.03
N THR A 673 -18.57 7.25 -17.36
CA THR A 673 -17.20 6.72 -17.45
C THR A 673 -17.17 5.27 -16.94
N PHE A 674 -17.78 5.01 -15.77
CA PHE A 674 -17.86 3.66 -15.20
C PHE A 674 -18.47 2.64 -16.16
N CYS A 675 -19.65 2.94 -16.73
CA CYS A 675 -20.32 2.02 -17.62
C CYS A 675 -19.65 1.91 -18.99
N SER A 676 -19.17 3.01 -19.57
CA SER A 676 -18.57 3.01 -20.91
C SER A 676 -17.25 2.25 -20.97
N GLU A 677 -16.39 2.37 -19.96
CA GLU A 677 -15.12 1.62 -19.91
C GLU A 677 -15.32 0.12 -19.73
N LEU A 678 -16.25 -0.28 -18.85
CA LEU A 678 -16.60 -1.68 -18.66
C LEU A 678 -17.25 -2.27 -19.89
N PHE A 679 -18.10 -1.49 -20.56
CA PHE A 679 -18.73 -1.89 -21.80
C PHE A 679 -17.71 -2.08 -22.92
N ALA A 680 -16.79 -1.13 -23.10
CA ALA A 680 -15.70 -1.24 -24.07
C ALA A 680 -14.83 -2.48 -23.80
N THR A 681 -14.47 -2.70 -22.53
CA THR A 681 -13.72 -3.90 -22.11
C THR A 681 -14.52 -5.18 -22.41
N GLY A 682 -15.82 -5.15 -22.18
CA GLY A 682 -16.74 -6.27 -22.40
C GLY A 682 -16.92 -6.67 -23.85
N ILE A 683 -17.09 -5.70 -24.76
CA ILE A 683 -17.16 -5.95 -26.20
C ILE A 683 -15.89 -6.62 -26.72
N MET A 684 -14.73 -6.19 -26.24
CA MET A 684 -13.45 -6.76 -26.67
C MET A 684 -13.19 -8.15 -26.08
N ASN A 685 -13.79 -8.46 -24.92
CA ASN A 685 -13.52 -9.67 -24.15
C ASN A 685 -14.82 -10.38 -23.70
N PRO A 686 -15.76 -10.69 -24.61
CA PRO A 686 -17.07 -11.19 -24.23
C PRO A 686 -16.96 -12.55 -23.53
N PRO A 687 -17.85 -12.87 -22.58
CA PRO A 687 -17.91 -14.20 -22.00
C PRO A 687 -18.34 -15.26 -23.02
N ILE A 688 -17.83 -16.49 -22.93
CA ILE A 688 -18.26 -17.58 -23.84
C ILE A 688 -19.74 -17.94 -23.69
N ARG A 689 -20.33 -17.62 -22.53
CA ARG A 689 -21.72 -17.91 -22.15
C ARG A 689 -22.69 -16.75 -22.45
N THR A 690 -22.35 -15.84 -23.35
CA THR A 690 -23.28 -14.76 -23.75
C THR A 690 -24.57 -15.31 -24.35
N PHE A 691 -25.68 -14.70 -23.94
CA PHE A 691 -27.03 -15.00 -24.40
C PHE A 691 -27.50 -14.02 -25.47
N GLY A 692 -27.07 -12.76 -25.35
CA GLY A 692 -27.45 -11.76 -26.32
C GLY A 692 -26.40 -10.76 -26.71
N SER A 693 -26.85 -9.77 -27.47
CA SER A 693 -25.92 -8.80 -28.04
C SER A 693 -25.25 -8.00 -26.94
N SER A 694 -24.02 -7.57 -27.20
CA SER A 694 -23.32 -6.62 -26.35
C SER A 694 -23.77 -5.19 -26.64
N ASP A 695 -25.00 -4.93 -27.07
CA ASP A 695 -25.52 -3.57 -27.23
C ASP A 695 -26.03 -3.05 -25.88
N PHE A 696 -25.62 -1.83 -25.49
CA PHE A 696 -26.03 -1.21 -24.23
C PHE A 696 -26.29 0.28 -24.41
N THR A 697 -27.31 0.79 -23.75
CA THR A 697 -27.67 2.21 -23.77
C THR A 697 -28.03 2.69 -22.38
N MET A 698 -27.42 3.81 -22.00
CA MET A 698 -27.77 4.56 -20.80
C MET A 698 -28.63 5.77 -21.20
N THR A 699 -29.62 6.09 -20.38
CA THR A 699 -30.39 7.32 -20.57
C THR A 699 -31.01 7.80 -19.26
N SER A 700 -31.07 9.12 -19.10
CA SER A 700 -31.79 9.79 -18.03
C SER A 700 -33.23 10.15 -18.40
N ASN A 701 -33.66 9.91 -19.64
CA ASN A 701 -35.02 10.16 -20.07
C ASN A 701 -35.90 8.94 -19.77
N PHE A 702 -36.84 9.09 -18.84
CA PHE A 702 -37.71 8.01 -18.38
C PHE A 702 -38.53 7.38 -19.50
N TYR A 703 -39.18 8.19 -20.34
CA TYR A 703 -40.02 7.70 -21.43
C TYR A 703 -39.20 6.97 -22.48
N TYR A 704 -38.01 7.50 -22.80
CA TYR A 704 -37.09 6.84 -23.71
C TYR A 704 -36.56 5.52 -23.14
N ALA A 705 -36.19 5.48 -21.86
CA ALA A 705 -35.78 4.24 -21.18
C ALA A 705 -36.89 3.19 -21.21
N LYS A 706 -38.14 3.57 -20.91
CA LYS A 706 -39.30 2.66 -20.96
C LYS A 706 -39.58 2.15 -22.37
N PHE A 707 -39.52 3.03 -23.38
CA PHE A 707 -39.64 2.63 -24.78
C PHE A 707 -38.56 1.62 -25.17
N LEU A 708 -37.28 1.93 -24.90
CA LEU A 708 -36.17 1.02 -25.18
C LEU A 708 -36.30 -0.30 -24.41
N HIS A 709 -36.76 -0.28 -23.15
CA HIS A 709 -37.00 -1.48 -22.36
C HIS A 709 -38.06 -2.39 -23.02
N ILE A 710 -39.16 -1.82 -23.56
CA ILE A 710 -40.16 -2.60 -24.29
C ILE A 710 -39.54 -3.23 -25.55
N VAL A 711 -38.78 -2.45 -26.32
CA VAL A 711 -38.20 -2.86 -27.62
C VAL A 711 -37.07 -3.88 -27.46
N TYR A 712 -36.16 -3.67 -26.52
CA TYR A 712 -34.93 -4.47 -26.36
C TYR A 712 -35.06 -5.59 -25.32
N HIS A 713 -36.02 -5.52 -24.40
CA HIS A 713 -36.22 -6.56 -23.38
C HIS A 713 -37.55 -7.30 -23.52
N LEU A 714 -38.69 -6.61 -23.33
CA LEU A 714 -39.99 -7.28 -23.17
C LEU A 714 -40.49 -7.96 -24.46
N LEU A 715 -40.48 -7.27 -25.61
CA LEU A 715 -40.95 -7.83 -26.87
C LEU A 715 -40.08 -9.02 -27.33
N PRO A 716 -38.73 -8.91 -27.36
CA PRO A 716 -37.88 -10.06 -27.67
C PRO A 716 -38.06 -11.22 -26.70
N ALA A 717 -38.19 -10.96 -25.38
CA ALA A 717 -38.44 -12.00 -24.40
C ALA A 717 -39.75 -12.73 -24.62
N PHE A 718 -40.82 -11.99 -24.89
CA PHE A 718 -42.13 -12.57 -25.16
C PHE A 718 -42.10 -13.49 -26.39
N ILE A 719 -41.46 -13.05 -27.47
CA ILE A 719 -41.30 -13.85 -28.69
C ILE A 719 -40.47 -15.11 -28.41
N LEU A 720 -39.30 -14.96 -27.81
CA LEU A 720 -38.38 -16.07 -27.52
C LEU A 720 -38.98 -17.08 -26.55
N ASP A 721 -39.57 -16.64 -25.43
CA ASP A 721 -40.21 -17.52 -24.45
C ASP A 721 -41.40 -18.27 -25.09
N THR A 722 -42.16 -17.62 -25.98
CA THR A 722 -43.26 -18.26 -26.70
C THR A 722 -42.75 -19.33 -27.66
N VAL A 723 -41.71 -19.03 -28.46
CA VAL A 723 -41.08 -20.02 -29.36
C VAL A 723 -40.50 -21.20 -28.57
N LEU A 724 -39.76 -20.93 -27.50
CA LEU A 724 -39.18 -21.99 -26.67
C LEU A 724 -40.24 -22.85 -26.01
N LYS A 725 -41.35 -22.26 -25.55
CA LYS A 725 -42.51 -22.99 -25.03
C LYS A 725 -43.13 -23.92 -26.08
N VAL A 726 -43.25 -23.46 -27.33
CA VAL A 726 -43.78 -24.27 -28.45
C VAL A 726 -42.83 -25.43 -28.79
N VAL A 727 -41.52 -25.22 -28.72
CA VAL A 727 -40.48 -26.25 -28.98
C VAL A 727 -40.26 -27.19 -27.76
N GLY A 728 -41.03 -27.04 -26.68
CA GLY A 728 -40.97 -27.91 -25.50
C GLY A 728 -39.84 -27.54 -24.50
N HIS A 729 -39.16 -26.42 -24.70
CA HIS A 729 -38.16 -25.91 -23.78
C HIS A 729 -38.76 -24.97 -22.72
N LYS A 730 -38.23 -25.03 -21.50
CA LYS A 730 -38.62 -24.15 -20.39
C LYS A 730 -37.55 -23.07 -20.19
N PHE A 731 -37.61 -22.00 -20.98
CA PHE A 731 -36.87 -20.78 -20.70
C PHE A 731 -37.86 -19.65 -20.37
N ARG A 732 -37.48 -18.75 -19.46
CA ARG A 732 -38.36 -17.71 -18.92
C ARG A 732 -37.62 -16.38 -18.83
N LEU A 733 -37.23 -15.83 -19.98
CA LEU A 733 -36.52 -14.56 -20.08
C LEU A 733 -37.33 -13.41 -19.50
N LEU A 734 -38.67 -13.45 -19.59
CA LEU A 734 -39.55 -12.46 -18.94
C LEU A 734 -39.31 -12.34 -17.43
N ARG A 735 -39.09 -13.47 -16.73
CA ARG A 735 -38.80 -13.47 -15.29
C ARG A 735 -37.42 -12.91 -14.95
N VAL A 736 -36.48 -12.99 -15.89
CA VAL A 736 -35.16 -12.37 -15.73
C VAL A 736 -35.32 -10.86 -15.83
N TYR A 737 -36.11 -10.38 -16.78
CA TYR A 737 -36.40 -8.96 -16.93
C TYR A 737 -37.17 -8.35 -15.76
N ASP A 738 -38.10 -9.08 -15.13
CA ASP A 738 -38.75 -8.64 -13.88
C ASP A 738 -37.72 -8.35 -12.77
N LYS A 739 -36.68 -9.18 -12.66
CA LYS A 739 -35.61 -8.99 -11.66
C LYS A 739 -34.71 -7.80 -12.01
N ILE A 740 -34.40 -7.63 -13.29
CA ILE A 740 -33.63 -6.50 -13.80
C ILE A 740 -34.37 -5.17 -13.53
N GLU A 741 -35.68 -5.13 -13.77
CA GLU A 741 -36.47 -3.93 -13.53
C GLU A 741 -36.50 -3.57 -12.04
N LYS A 742 -36.65 -4.56 -11.15
CA LYS A 742 -36.52 -4.35 -9.70
C LYS A 742 -35.14 -3.78 -9.32
N LEU A 743 -34.06 -4.36 -9.87
CA LEU A 743 -32.69 -3.86 -9.62
C LEU A 743 -32.54 -2.41 -10.08
N ASN A 744 -33.01 -2.08 -11.29
CA ASN A 744 -32.97 -0.70 -11.80
C ASN A 744 -33.75 0.25 -10.89
N ASN A 745 -34.99 -0.08 -10.52
CA ASN A 745 -35.83 0.78 -9.68
C ASN A 745 -35.18 1.11 -8.34
N VAL A 746 -34.49 0.13 -7.75
CA VAL A 746 -33.81 0.31 -6.48
C VAL A 746 -32.53 1.15 -6.61
N LEU A 747 -31.80 1.03 -7.71
CA LEU A 747 -30.58 1.81 -7.96
C LEU A 747 -30.88 3.27 -8.36
N ASN A 748 -32.06 3.56 -8.94
CA ASN A 748 -32.43 4.90 -9.43
C ASN A 748 -32.22 5.99 -8.38
N TYR A 749 -32.58 5.76 -7.11
CA TYR A 749 -32.39 6.77 -6.08
C TYR A 749 -30.92 7.18 -5.93
N PHE A 750 -30.00 6.22 -6.00
CA PHE A 750 -28.58 6.47 -5.85
C PHE A 750 -27.92 6.94 -7.15
N SER A 751 -28.47 6.57 -8.30
CA SER A 751 -27.90 6.89 -9.60
C SER A 751 -28.36 8.25 -10.17
N PHE A 752 -29.43 8.84 -9.62
CA PHE A 752 -29.92 10.18 -10.02
C PHE A 752 -29.59 11.29 -9.03
N ASN A 753 -29.20 10.96 -7.79
CA ASN A 753 -28.85 11.95 -6.78
C ASN A 753 -27.34 12.18 -6.70
N HIS A 754 -26.95 13.39 -6.28
CA HIS A 754 -25.56 13.72 -5.97
C HIS A 754 -25.38 13.82 -4.46
N PHE A 755 -24.67 12.85 -3.89
CA PHE A 755 -24.36 12.83 -2.45
C PHE A 755 -22.97 13.42 -2.19
N VAL A 756 -22.91 14.26 -1.16
CA VAL A 756 -21.67 14.84 -0.63
C VAL A 756 -21.46 14.30 0.77
N PHE A 757 -20.33 13.64 0.98
CA PHE A 757 -19.94 13.08 2.26
C PHE A 757 -18.77 13.86 2.83
N ASP A 758 -18.84 14.23 4.10
CA ASP A 758 -17.63 14.56 4.87
C ASP A 758 -16.86 13.27 5.13
N ASP A 759 -15.56 13.26 4.91
CA ASP A 759 -14.66 12.14 5.17
C ASP A 759 -13.39 12.60 5.91
N THR A 760 -13.48 13.72 6.63
CA THR A 760 -12.36 14.37 7.31
C THR A 760 -11.65 13.42 8.29
N GLN A 761 -12.40 12.66 9.09
CA GLN A 761 -11.87 11.67 10.02
C GLN A 761 -11.21 10.52 9.28
N THR A 762 -11.79 10.04 8.18
CA THR A 762 -11.17 9.02 7.31
C THR A 762 -9.84 9.51 6.71
N GLN A 763 -9.75 10.77 6.29
CA GLN A 763 -8.47 11.33 5.81
C GLN A 763 -7.45 11.46 6.93
N ASN A 764 -7.88 11.91 8.11
CA ASN A 764 -7.01 12.01 9.26
C ASN A 764 -6.54 10.62 9.71
N LEU A 765 -7.38 9.59 9.58
CA LEU A 765 -7.03 8.19 9.82
C LEU A 765 -5.86 7.75 8.93
N TRP A 766 -5.93 8.02 7.62
CA TRP A 766 -4.84 7.73 6.69
C TRP A 766 -3.54 8.48 7.03
N ARG A 767 -3.65 9.77 7.40
CA ARG A 767 -2.49 10.62 7.74
C ARG A 767 -1.75 10.13 8.99
N ARG A 768 -2.46 9.56 9.96
CA ARG A 768 -1.88 9.06 11.22
C ARG A 768 -1.10 7.75 11.07
N LEU A 769 -1.27 7.02 9.96
CA LEU A 769 -0.52 5.79 9.73
C LEU A 769 0.95 6.07 9.42
N ASN A 770 1.84 5.26 9.98
CA ASN A 770 3.22 5.14 9.51
C ASN A 770 3.26 4.51 8.10
N ASP A 771 4.39 4.61 7.41
CA ASP A 771 4.51 4.16 6.02
C ASP A 771 4.35 2.64 5.85
N LYS A 772 4.73 1.85 6.87
CA LYS A 772 4.53 0.41 6.83
C LYS A 772 3.04 0.06 6.90
N ASP A 773 2.29 0.72 7.78
CA ASP A 773 0.85 0.55 7.90
C ASP A 773 0.11 1.08 6.67
N LYS A 774 0.56 2.19 6.05
CA LYS A 774 0.01 2.65 4.75
C LYS A 774 0.20 1.61 3.64
N LYS A 775 1.33 0.91 3.61
CA LYS A 775 1.61 -0.16 2.64
C LYS A 775 0.80 -1.43 2.94
N LEU A 776 0.72 -1.83 4.21
CA LEU A 776 0.01 -3.04 4.62
C LEU A 776 -1.50 -2.87 4.60
N PHE A 777 -2.02 -1.71 5.00
CA PHE A 777 -3.45 -1.39 5.06
C PHE A 777 -3.73 -0.23 4.11
N LYS A 778 -3.52 -0.45 2.81
CA LYS A 778 -3.76 0.55 1.77
C LYS A 778 -5.27 0.83 1.64
N PHE A 779 -5.67 2.10 1.79
CA PHE A 779 -7.06 2.53 1.57
C PHE A 779 -7.19 3.98 1.05
N ASN A 780 -6.10 4.60 0.57
CA ASN A 780 -6.16 5.95 0.03
C ASN A 780 -6.83 5.99 -1.35
N MET A 781 -7.94 6.72 -1.46
CA MET A 781 -8.70 6.89 -2.70
C MET A 781 -8.29 8.14 -3.52
N ASN A 782 -7.39 8.99 -3.04
CA ASN A 782 -7.01 10.24 -3.71
C ASN A 782 -6.33 10.00 -5.08
N GLU A 783 -5.54 8.95 -5.20
CA GLU A 783 -4.76 8.59 -6.40
C GLU A 783 -5.13 7.18 -6.90
N PHE A 784 -6.38 6.79 -6.70
CA PHE A 784 -6.87 5.48 -7.11
C PHE A 784 -6.95 5.36 -8.63
N ASP A 785 -6.30 4.34 -9.19
CA ASP A 785 -6.24 4.06 -10.64
C ASP A 785 -7.53 3.34 -11.09
N TRP A 786 -8.51 4.13 -11.55
CA TRP A 786 -9.78 3.61 -12.05
C TRP A 786 -9.64 2.77 -13.32
N ASP A 787 -8.75 3.14 -14.23
CA ASP A 787 -8.58 2.49 -15.53
C ASP A 787 -8.08 1.04 -15.37
N SER A 788 -7.10 0.82 -14.49
CA SER A 788 -6.63 -0.53 -14.16
C SER A 788 -7.70 -1.29 -13.39
N TYR A 789 -8.29 -0.63 -12.38
CA TYR A 789 -9.28 -1.25 -11.52
C TYR A 789 -10.50 -1.79 -12.28
N LEU A 790 -11.06 -1.01 -13.22
CA LEU A 790 -12.26 -1.42 -13.96
C LEU A 790 -11.99 -2.61 -14.90
N LYS A 791 -10.77 -2.71 -15.45
CA LYS A 791 -10.36 -3.90 -16.22
C LYS A 791 -10.25 -5.13 -15.34
N ASP A 792 -9.55 -5.02 -14.21
CA ASP A 792 -9.42 -6.11 -13.25
C ASP A 792 -10.77 -6.54 -12.70
N MET A 793 -11.66 -5.59 -12.44
CA MET A 793 -13.04 -5.83 -12.04
C MET A 793 -13.80 -6.65 -13.10
N TYR A 794 -13.70 -6.28 -14.37
CA TYR A 794 -14.34 -7.00 -15.46
C TYR A 794 -13.82 -8.44 -15.59
N PHE A 795 -12.50 -8.63 -15.62
CA PHE A 795 -11.90 -9.96 -15.73
C PHE A 795 -12.14 -10.82 -14.50
N GLY A 796 -12.15 -10.20 -13.32
CA GLY A 796 -12.52 -10.83 -12.06
C GLY A 796 -13.96 -11.34 -12.08
N MET A 797 -14.91 -10.51 -12.56
CA MET A 797 -16.30 -10.95 -12.75
C MET A 797 -16.41 -12.14 -13.72
N ARG A 798 -15.69 -12.13 -14.84
CA ARG A 798 -15.64 -13.28 -15.76
C ARG A 798 -15.13 -14.54 -15.07
N LYS A 799 -14.03 -14.43 -14.35
CA LYS A 799 -13.37 -15.56 -13.68
C LYS A 799 -14.20 -16.12 -12.52
N PHE A 800 -14.65 -15.27 -11.60
CA PHE A 800 -15.22 -15.70 -10.32
C PHE A 800 -16.75 -15.88 -10.37
N MET A 801 -17.46 -15.04 -11.12
CA MET A 801 -18.93 -15.09 -11.20
C MET A 801 -19.41 -15.93 -12.38
N ILE A 802 -18.89 -15.67 -13.59
CA ILE A 802 -19.29 -16.42 -14.79
C ILE A 802 -18.63 -17.80 -14.84
N LYS A 803 -17.46 -17.94 -14.18
CA LYS A 803 -16.59 -19.12 -14.25
C LYS A 803 -16.11 -19.38 -15.67
N ASP A 804 -15.65 -18.31 -16.31
CA ASP A 804 -15.15 -18.30 -17.69
C ASP A 804 -13.65 -17.96 -17.72
N ASP A 805 -12.86 -18.88 -18.24
CA ASP A 805 -11.40 -18.77 -18.26
C ASP A 805 -10.93 -17.81 -19.38
N PRO A 806 -9.86 -17.01 -19.18
CA PRO A 806 -9.34 -16.14 -20.22
C PRO A 806 -9.01 -16.84 -21.55
N SER A 807 -8.67 -18.15 -21.53
CA SER A 807 -8.41 -18.93 -22.75
C SER A 807 -9.62 -19.04 -23.70
N THR A 808 -10.85 -18.79 -23.22
CA THR A 808 -12.06 -18.88 -24.04
C THR A 808 -12.31 -17.64 -24.91
N ILE A 809 -11.60 -16.53 -24.65
CA ILE A 809 -11.84 -15.23 -25.31
C ILE A 809 -11.88 -15.33 -26.84
N PRO A 810 -10.94 -16.00 -27.54
CA PRO A 810 -10.98 -16.07 -29.00
C PRO A 810 -12.25 -16.76 -29.54
N ALA A 811 -12.69 -17.83 -28.87
CA ALA A 811 -13.93 -18.52 -29.23
C ALA A 811 -15.17 -17.68 -28.91
N ALA A 812 -15.14 -16.97 -27.77
CA ALA A 812 -16.22 -16.09 -27.34
C ALA A 812 -16.42 -14.92 -28.30
N VAL A 813 -15.35 -14.28 -28.78
CA VAL A 813 -15.43 -13.20 -29.79
C VAL A 813 -16.08 -13.69 -31.08
N LYS A 814 -15.72 -14.89 -31.56
CA LYS A 814 -16.34 -15.47 -32.77
C LYS A 814 -17.83 -15.75 -32.55
N ARG A 815 -18.18 -16.32 -31.39
CA ARG A 815 -19.58 -16.59 -31.01
C ARG A 815 -20.39 -15.30 -30.89
N GLN A 816 -19.83 -14.27 -30.26
CA GLN A 816 -20.49 -12.98 -30.05
C GLN A 816 -20.90 -12.33 -31.37
N ARG A 817 -20.03 -12.36 -32.39
CA ARG A 817 -20.37 -11.84 -33.74
C ARG A 817 -21.62 -12.48 -34.33
N ASN A 818 -21.77 -13.80 -34.17
CA ASN A 818 -22.97 -14.51 -34.66
C ASN A 818 -24.21 -14.15 -33.84
N ILE A 819 -24.07 -14.04 -32.52
CA ILE A 819 -25.14 -13.62 -31.62
C ILE A 819 -25.61 -12.21 -31.97
N ASP A 820 -24.68 -11.27 -32.19
CA ASP A 820 -24.99 -9.89 -32.57
C ASP A 820 -25.77 -9.82 -33.88
N LEU A 821 -25.41 -10.63 -34.89
CA LEU A 821 -26.17 -10.71 -36.14
C LEU A 821 -27.60 -11.19 -35.93
N VAL A 822 -27.79 -12.26 -35.15
CA VAL A 822 -29.12 -12.80 -34.83
C VAL A 822 -29.96 -11.77 -34.05
N TRP A 823 -29.38 -11.14 -33.03
CA TRP A 823 -30.06 -10.14 -32.23
C TRP A 823 -30.44 -8.90 -33.03
N ARG A 824 -29.56 -8.43 -33.93
CA ARG A 824 -29.90 -7.34 -34.84
C ARG A 824 -31.09 -7.70 -35.71
N MET A 825 -31.15 -8.91 -36.27
CA MET A 825 -32.31 -9.36 -37.06
C MET A 825 -33.61 -9.36 -36.25
N ILE A 826 -33.57 -9.85 -34.99
CA ILE A 826 -34.74 -9.83 -34.09
C ILE A 826 -35.20 -8.39 -33.83
N ILE A 827 -34.28 -7.50 -33.49
CA ILE A 827 -34.60 -6.09 -33.19
C ILE A 827 -35.12 -5.34 -34.42
N TRP A 828 -34.53 -5.57 -35.61
CA TRP A 828 -35.06 -5.02 -36.86
C TRP A 828 -36.48 -5.53 -37.15
N GLY A 829 -36.75 -6.81 -36.91
CA GLY A 829 -38.10 -7.37 -37.01
C GLY A 829 -39.09 -6.69 -36.07
N VAL A 830 -38.72 -6.50 -34.80
CA VAL A 830 -39.54 -5.77 -33.81
C VAL A 830 -39.80 -4.33 -34.24
N LYS A 831 -38.78 -3.61 -34.73
CA LYS A 831 -38.94 -2.23 -35.22
C LYS A 831 -39.89 -2.15 -36.41
N ILE A 832 -39.81 -3.08 -37.36
CA ILE A 832 -40.72 -3.16 -38.52
C ILE A 832 -42.16 -3.39 -38.05
N LEU A 833 -42.38 -4.32 -37.10
CA LEU A 833 -43.72 -4.57 -36.54
C LEU A 833 -44.32 -3.33 -35.86
N ILE A 834 -43.50 -2.57 -35.14
CA ILE A 834 -43.93 -1.30 -34.51
C ILE A 834 -44.34 -0.29 -35.58
N VAL A 835 -43.54 -0.10 -36.64
CA VAL A 835 -43.85 0.83 -37.74
C VAL A 835 -45.15 0.43 -38.45
N ILE A 836 -45.35 -0.86 -38.73
CA ILE A 836 -46.61 -1.37 -39.33
C ILE A 836 -47.81 -1.10 -38.40
N GLY A 837 -47.65 -1.31 -37.09
CA GLY A 837 -48.68 -1.04 -36.09
C GLY A 837 -49.06 0.45 -36.05
N LEU A 838 -48.06 1.32 -35.99
CA LEU A 838 -48.26 2.78 -36.02
C LEU A 838 -48.94 3.23 -37.31
N TYR A 839 -48.54 2.68 -38.46
CA TYR A 839 -49.19 2.97 -39.75
C TYR A 839 -50.67 2.55 -39.76
N LYS A 840 -51.01 1.38 -39.21
CA LYS A 840 -52.42 0.94 -39.11
C LYS A 840 -53.23 1.84 -38.17
N ILE A 841 -52.67 2.24 -37.03
CA ILE A 841 -53.33 3.17 -36.10
C ILE A 841 -53.54 4.52 -36.76
N PHE A 842 -52.51 5.08 -37.43
CA PHE A 842 -52.63 6.31 -38.20
C PHE A 842 -53.74 6.21 -39.25
N LYS A 843 -53.77 5.10 -39.98
CA LYS A 843 -54.82 4.83 -40.98
C LYS A 843 -56.22 4.81 -40.35
N MET A 844 -56.40 4.31 -39.13
CA MET A 844 -57.70 4.30 -38.42
C MET A 844 -58.10 5.65 -37.82
N ILE A 845 -57.15 6.56 -37.59
CA ILE A 845 -57.41 7.88 -37.00
C ILE A 845 -57.67 8.92 -38.10
N VAL A 846 -57.03 8.76 -39.27
CA VAL A 846 -57.03 9.75 -40.36
C VAL A 846 -57.98 9.37 -41.51
N LEU A 847 -58.32 8.09 -41.67
CA LEU A 847 -59.41 7.61 -42.54
C LEU A 847 -60.52 7.04 -41.65
#